data_AF-A0A8I1PHX9-F1
#
_entry.id   AF-A0A8I1PHX9-F1
#
_cell.length_a   1.000
_cell.length_b   1.000
_cell.length_c   1.000
_cell.angle_alpha   90.00
_cell.angle_beta   90.00
_cell.angle_gamma   90.00
#
_symmetry.space_group_name_H-M   'P 1'
#
loop_
_entity.id
_entity.type
_entity.pdbx_description
1 polymer ?
#
loop_
_entity_poly.entity_id
_entity_poly.type
_entity_poly.pdbx_seq_one_letter_code
_entity_poly.pdbx_strand_id
1 'polypeptide(L)'
;MTVAEPRLRPRVEVTLVLDVGPSSSFEVDAHLATFVDRLAGDAVGGPADAARRRIHASITAGHVPPGLRRLAEALASSAGDGPPPPRHPAEDPDTVADALRGNTLVVLDEFDVDAVVTALGALVRDGRRVAVTAADRAELTGLRDALTPTVMRSCVDALPVMSPADQRELRRLLATATPERRARRGTQLPPAESFPAVAEVTELCARAAGTVAGADGLLVELLSRMDPERRAAVTDDARRVEATLSALGQRVPGHWTWTLLSHLVLNAHAGVFDALLEQVGHALAADERSRAYPPVTLHGSLGPAGVDALRRYAEFLGGGGRNRAYFRPQAQRDVAPVLRQIVVGGRPAESADDIRAALAHVELAERLLAIDTSCRQAGVPAPRSAADLADLDAALRRVGDAARAVGALRHDVLFIHHNSPVSVPDLDSAQHVAATILDYDANGSADEAARRLDAAAHHVGLLTPHTRMAPEHTRALEALRAHDPDSYAAALDELAAARFLANQENRCVELLERMRRDAPRVAEAWEAAGTERSSAYGIAWFVEADRLMSALPGEDSVDVVLLLGAAELGVDRLLLTAAAPRLAAVVAPGVRGAEGPTLLGVMRRASALVVSGRIEPAGPTAQVVHLSAASRARQASGSARQDPA
;
A
#
# COMPACT_ATOMS: atom_id res chain seq x y z
N MET A 1 88.87 -53.21 -22.95
CA MET A 1 88.13 -52.43 -23.97
C MET A 1 86.67 -52.42 -23.56
N THR A 2 86.26 -51.36 -22.85
CA THR A 2 85.29 -50.31 -23.29
C THR A 2 83.83 -50.82 -23.23
N VAL A 3 83.11 -50.61 -22.10
CA VAL A 3 82.28 -49.45 -21.69
C VAL A 3 80.98 -49.28 -22.49
N ALA A 4 79.83 -49.36 -21.80
CA ALA A 4 78.71 -48.41 -21.93
C ALA A 4 77.69 -48.58 -20.78
N GLU A 5 77.49 -47.50 -20.02
CA GLU A 5 76.51 -47.32 -18.92
C GLU A 5 75.04 -47.32 -19.40
N PRO A 6 74.08 -47.73 -18.55
CA PRO A 6 72.67 -47.39 -18.74
C PRO A 6 72.38 -45.99 -18.16
N ARG A 7 71.96 -45.08 -19.05
CA ARG A 7 71.57 -43.70 -18.74
C ARG A 7 70.43 -43.63 -17.72
N LEU A 8 70.66 -42.88 -16.65
CA LEU A 8 69.63 -42.34 -15.76
C LEU A 8 68.57 -41.58 -16.58
N ARG A 9 67.28 -41.91 -16.36
CA ARG A 9 66.16 -41.04 -16.71
C ARG A 9 65.87 -40.13 -15.50
N PRO A 10 65.69 -38.82 -15.68
CA PRO A 10 65.47 -37.91 -14.56
C PRO A 10 64.08 -38.14 -13.96
N ARG A 11 64.04 -38.15 -12.63
CA ARG A 11 62.81 -37.98 -11.83
C ARG A 11 62.21 -36.62 -12.21
N VAL A 12 60.98 -36.62 -12.71
CA VAL A 12 60.19 -35.40 -12.86
C VAL A 12 59.63 -35.08 -11.48
N GLU A 13 60.28 -34.15 -10.76
CA GLU A 13 59.62 -33.38 -9.70
C GLU A 13 58.46 -32.61 -10.36
N VAL A 14 57.23 -32.98 -10.04
CA VAL A 14 56.05 -32.22 -10.46
C VAL A 14 55.89 -31.04 -9.51
N THR A 15 56.55 -29.93 -9.85
CA THR A 15 56.33 -28.63 -9.22
C THR A 15 54.92 -28.15 -9.63
N LEU A 16 53.96 -28.30 -8.73
CA LEU A 16 52.60 -27.74 -8.85
C LEU A 16 52.66 -26.20 -8.77
N VAL A 17 52.95 -25.54 -9.88
CA VAL A 17 52.78 -24.09 -10.04
C VAL A 17 51.31 -23.83 -10.41
N LEU A 18 50.54 -23.31 -9.46
CA LEU A 18 49.13 -22.95 -9.61
C LEU A 18 49.03 -21.49 -10.06
N ASP A 19 48.88 -21.26 -11.37
CA ASP A 19 48.60 -19.93 -11.91
C ASP A 19 47.07 -19.78 -12.05
N VAL A 20 46.45 -19.04 -11.13
CA VAL A 20 45.03 -18.66 -11.19
C VAL A 20 44.99 -17.14 -11.13
N GLY A 21 45.07 -16.51 -12.29
CA GLY A 21 44.97 -15.05 -12.45
C GLY A 21 43.53 -14.53 -12.28
N PRO A 22 43.36 -13.24 -11.94
CA PRO A 22 42.05 -12.61 -11.78
C PRO A 22 41.54 -12.14 -13.15
N SER A 23 40.56 -12.85 -13.71
CA SER A 23 39.96 -12.45 -14.98
C SER A 23 38.44 -12.65 -14.99
N SER A 24 37.76 -12.31 -16.08
CA SER A 24 36.29 -12.26 -16.22
C SER A 24 35.54 -13.52 -15.74
N SER A 25 34.25 -13.42 -15.38
CA SER A 25 33.47 -14.52 -14.78
C SER A 25 33.51 -15.83 -15.60
N PHE A 26 33.55 -15.74 -16.93
CA PHE A 26 33.68 -16.91 -17.82
C PHE A 26 35.08 -17.56 -17.78
N GLU A 27 36.14 -16.78 -17.57
CA GLU A 27 37.51 -17.30 -17.43
C GLU A 27 37.74 -17.91 -16.05
N VAL A 28 37.11 -17.38 -14.99
CA VAL A 28 37.13 -17.95 -13.64
C VAL A 28 36.49 -19.34 -13.62
N ASP A 29 35.35 -19.51 -14.29
CA ASP A 29 34.63 -20.79 -14.32
C ASP A 29 35.43 -21.88 -15.06
N ALA A 30 36.12 -21.52 -16.15
CA ALA A 30 36.99 -22.43 -16.89
C ALA A 30 38.26 -22.83 -16.09
N HIS A 31 38.85 -21.88 -15.35
CA HIS A 31 39.97 -22.15 -14.45
C HIS A 31 39.54 -23.06 -13.30
N LEU A 32 38.33 -22.85 -12.77
CA LEU A 32 37.79 -23.68 -11.69
C LEU A 32 37.48 -25.10 -12.15
N ALA A 33 36.88 -25.26 -13.34
CA ALA A 33 36.65 -26.55 -13.97
C ALA A 33 37.97 -27.35 -14.13
N THR A 34 39.04 -26.67 -14.59
CA THR A 34 40.37 -27.26 -14.71
C THR A 34 40.97 -27.62 -13.35
N PHE A 35 40.76 -26.79 -12.33
CA PHE A 35 41.17 -27.07 -10.95
C PHE A 35 40.48 -28.32 -10.39
N VAL A 36 39.18 -28.49 -10.64
CA VAL A 36 38.40 -29.67 -10.24
C VAL A 36 38.94 -30.93 -10.92
N ASP A 37 39.27 -30.87 -12.21
CA ASP A 37 39.86 -32.02 -12.93
C ASP A 37 41.24 -32.41 -12.34
N ARG A 38 42.07 -31.44 -11.96
CA ARG A 38 43.36 -31.71 -11.29
C ARG A 38 43.19 -32.34 -9.91
N LEU A 39 42.19 -31.93 -9.13
CA LEU A 39 41.88 -32.53 -7.84
C LEU A 39 41.40 -33.98 -7.99
N ALA A 40 40.56 -34.25 -9.00
CA ALA A 40 40.06 -35.59 -9.26
C ALA A 40 41.13 -36.55 -9.82
N GLY A 41 42.17 -36.03 -10.47
CA GLY A 41 43.21 -36.82 -11.11
C GLY A 41 42.68 -37.68 -12.27
N ASP A 42 43.31 -38.83 -12.52
CA ASP A 42 42.94 -39.76 -13.59
C ASP A 42 41.79 -40.73 -13.19
N ALA A 43 41.04 -40.43 -12.12
CA ALA A 43 39.99 -41.30 -11.63
C ALA A 43 38.84 -41.41 -12.66
N VAL A 44 38.55 -42.62 -13.13
CA VAL A 44 37.43 -42.91 -14.05
C VAL A 44 36.46 -43.90 -13.39
N GLY A 45 35.17 -43.54 -13.33
CA GLY A 45 34.11 -44.43 -12.84
C GLY A 45 34.03 -44.62 -11.32
N GLY A 46 34.78 -43.85 -10.53
CA GLY A 46 34.75 -43.87 -9.07
C GLY A 46 34.07 -42.66 -8.41
N PRO A 47 34.02 -42.60 -7.07
CA PRO A 47 33.42 -41.50 -6.31
C PRO A 47 33.96 -40.11 -6.65
N ALA A 48 35.26 -39.97 -6.87
CA ALA A 48 35.89 -38.72 -7.28
C ALA A 48 35.42 -38.26 -8.68
N ASP A 49 35.23 -39.19 -9.62
CA ASP A 49 34.69 -38.87 -10.96
C ASP A 49 33.21 -38.48 -10.92
N ALA A 50 32.43 -39.09 -10.02
CA ALA A 50 31.04 -38.70 -9.79
C ALA A 50 30.95 -37.27 -9.21
N ALA A 51 31.76 -36.95 -8.20
CA ALA A 51 31.86 -35.60 -7.64
C ALA A 51 32.29 -34.59 -8.71
N ARG A 52 33.34 -34.90 -9.47
CA ARG A 52 33.84 -34.09 -10.59
C ARG A 52 32.72 -33.78 -11.59
N ARG A 53 32.02 -34.79 -12.11
CA ARG A 53 30.90 -34.60 -13.05
C ARG A 53 29.78 -33.74 -12.48
N ARG A 54 29.44 -33.93 -11.20
CA ARG A 54 28.41 -33.14 -10.52
C ARG A 54 28.82 -31.67 -10.37
N ILE A 55 30.06 -31.41 -9.95
CA ILE A 55 30.61 -30.06 -9.80
C ILE A 55 30.66 -29.35 -11.15
N HIS A 56 31.13 -30.02 -12.20
CA HIS A 56 31.14 -29.48 -13.58
C HIS A 56 29.73 -29.11 -14.04
N ALA A 57 28.73 -29.96 -13.77
CA ALA A 57 27.34 -29.65 -14.09
C ALA A 57 26.84 -28.40 -13.34
N SER A 58 27.18 -28.25 -12.05
CA SER A 58 26.84 -27.05 -11.27
C SER A 58 27.52 -25.79 -11.82
N ILE A 59 28.82 -25.85 -12.14
CA ILE A 59 29.57 -24.73 -12.74
C ILE A 59 28.93 -24.33 -14.08
N THR A 60 28.62 -25.30 -14.94
CA THR A 60 27.97 -25.05 -16.24
C THR A 60 26.59 -24.41 -16.08
N ALA A 61 25.87 -24.75 -15.01
CA ALA A 61 24.60 -24.14 -14.65
C ALA A 61 24.74 -22.74 -14.00
N GLY A 62 25.95 -22.18 -13.92
CA GLY A 62 26.23 -20.87 -13.30
C GLY A 62 26.30 -20.90 -11.77
N HIS A 63 26.34 -22.08 -11.16
CA HIS A 63 26.34 -22.26 -9.71
C HIS A 63 27.65 -22.87 -9.23
N VAL A 64 28.58 -22.02 -8.83
CA VAL A 64 29.89 -22.46 -8.33
C VAL A 64 29.83 -22.76 -6.82
N PRO A 65 30.19 -23.98 -6.37
CA PRO A 65 30.20 -24.33 -4.95
C PRO A 65 31.14 -23.40 -4.13
N PRO A 66 30.66 -22.78 -3.04
CA PRO A 66 31.41 -21.74 -2.34
C PRO A 66 32.69 -22.25 -1.68
N GLY A 67 32.68 -23.45 -1.08
CA GLY A 67 33.87 -24.01 -0.45
C GLY A 67 35.00 -24.27 -1.46
N LEU A 68 34.63 -24.74 -2.66
CA LEU A 68 35.59 -25.02 -3.73
C LEU A 68 36.20 -23.73 -4.31
N ARG A 69 35.37 -22.69 -4.50
CA ARG A 69 35.86 -21.35 -4.89
C ARG A 69 36.85 -20.81 -3.86
N ARG A 70 36.51 -20.88 -2.57
CA ARG A 70 37.37 -20.42 -1.47
C ARG A 70 38.69 -21.18 -1.38
N LEU A 71 38.67 -22.50 -1.61
CA LEU A 71 39.89 -23.31 -1.68
C LEU A 71 40.78 -22.85 -2.84
N ALA A 72 40.21 -22.64 -4.03
CA ALA A 72 40.96 -22.17 -5.18
C ALA A 72 41.57 -20.77 -4.96
N GLU A 73 40.79 -19.82 -4.41
CA GLU A 73 41.27 -18.48 -4.02
C GLU A 73 42.41 -18.55 -2.99
N ALA A 74 42.26 -19.41 -1.97
CA ALA A 74 43.25 -19.58 -0.91
C ALA A 74 44.57 -20.19 -1.42
N LEU A 75 44.51 -21.05 -2.44
CA LEU A 75 45.69 -21.61 -3.09
C LEU A 75 46.35 -20.64 -4.08
N ALA A 76 45.55 -19.84 -4.79
CA ALA A 76 46.05 -18.82 -5.71
C ALA A 76 46.82 -17.72 -4.95
N SER A 77 46.31 -17.33 -3.78
CA SER A 77 46.96 -16.33 -2.91
C SER A 77 48.22 -16.83 -2.21
N SER A 78 48.47 -18.14 -2.19
CA SER A 78 49.67 -18.76 -1.59
C SER A 78 50.73 -19.20 -2.61
N ALA A 79 50.62 -18.79 -3.88
CA ALA A 79 51.50 -19.18 -4.98
C ALA A 79 52.97 -18.65 -4.91
N GLY A 80 53.46 -18.24 -3.73
CA GLY A 80 54.86 -17.84 -3.52
C GLY A 80 55.83 -19.02 -3.34
N ASP A 81 57.14 -18.74 -3.38
CA ASP A 81 58.22 -19.74 -3.23
C ASP A 81 58.27 -20.30 -1.79
N GLY A 82 57.56 -21.40 -1.58
CA GLY A 82 57.60 -22.24 -0.37
C GLY A 82 56.24 -22.41 0.32
N PRO A 83 56.00 -23.56 1.00
CA PRO A 83 54.76 -23.74 1.76
C PRO A 83 54.68 -22.67 2.87
N PRO A 84 53.61 -21.85 2.92
CA PRO A 84 53.45 -20.87 3.98
C PRO A 84 53.40 -21.56 5.35
N PRO A 85 53.92 -20.91 6.42
CA PRO A 85 53.82 -21.46 7.76
C PRO A 85 52.34 -21.65 8.16
N PRO A 86 52.01 -22.70 8.94
CA PRO A 86 50.64 -22.95 9.38
C PRO A 86 50.10 -21.74 10.15
N ARG A 87 48.88 -21.32 9.81
CA ARG A 87 48.20 -20.23 10.50
C ARG A 87 47.64 -20.77 11.81
N HIS A 88 48.12 -20.24 12.92
CA HIS A 88 47.53 -20.44 14.23
C HIS A 88 46.63 -19.26 14.59
N PRO A 89 45.58 -19.48 15.37
CA PRO A 89 44.72 -18.39 15.82
C PRO A 89 45.53 -17.41 16.69
N ALA A 90 45.24 -16.11 16.55
CA ALA A 90 45.95 -15.06 17.31
C ALA A 90 45.54 -15.03 18.80
N GLU A 91 44.31 -15.46 19.08
CA GLU A 91 43.75 -15.75 20.40
C GLU A 91 43.19 -17.18 20.34
N ASP A 92 43.39 -18.00 21.37
CA ASP A 92 42.85 -19.36 21.40
C ASP A 92 41.32 -19.30 21.23
N PRO A 93 40.75 -19.93 20.17
CA PRO A 93 39.32 -19.86 19.93
C PRO A 93 38.61 -20.59 21.07
N ASP A 94 37.65 -19.91 21.71
CA ASP A 94 36.85 -20.47 22.81
C ASP A 94 36.19 -21.81 22.41
N THR A 95 35.82 -21.96 21.13
CA THR A 95 35.31 -23.22 20.57
C THR A 95 35.71 -23.44 19.10
N VAL A 96 35.65 -24.69 18.65
CA VAL A 96 35.78 -25.06 17.21
C VAL A 96 34.71 -24.38 16.34
N ALA A 97 33.52 -24.08 16.90
CA ALA A 97 32.50 -23.35 16.19
C ALA A 97 32.94 -21.92 15.88
N ASP A 98 33.62 -21.24 16.81
CA ASP A 98 34.16 -19.88 16.60
C ASP A 98 35.24 -19.87 15.52
N ALA A 99 36.15 -20.85 15.56
CA ALA A 99 37.17 -21.02 14.53
C ALA A 99 36.55 -21.16 13.12
N LEU A 100 35.51 -21.97 12.99
CA LEU A 100 34.80 -22.18 11.72
C LEU A 100 33.90 -20.99 11.33
N ARG A 101 33.46 -20.11 12.25
CA ARG A 101 32.71 -18.90 11.86
C ARG A 101 33.56 -17.99 10.97
N GLY A 102 34.82 -17.79 11.33
CA GLY A 102 35.75 -16.90 10.62
C GLY A 102 36.59 -17.54 9.52
N ASN A 103 36.65 -18.88 9.44
CA ASN A 103 37.55 -19.59 8.54
C ASN A 103 36.84 -20.68 7.72
N THR A 104 37.18 -20.78 6.44
CA THR A 104 36.64 -21.79 5.51
C THR A 104 37.34 -23.13 5.64
N LEU A 105 38.66 -23.13 5.86
CA LEU A 105 39.47 -24.33 6.00
C LEU A 105 40.10 -24.35 7.39
N VAL A 106 39.84 -25.42 8.14
CA VAL A 106 40.36 -25.62 9.49
C VAL A 106 40.97 -27.02 9.60
N VAL A 107 42.11 -27.14 10.26
CA VAL A 107 42.74 -28.41 10.65
C VAL A 107 42.63 -28.53 12.15
N LEU A 108 42.00 -29.61 12.62
CA LEU A 108 41.87 -29.97 14.02
C LEU A 108 42.96 -31.01 14.32
N ASP A 109 44.11 -30.53 14.81
CA ASP A 109 45.33 -31.33 15.00
C ASP A 109 45.41 -31.91 16.42
N GLU A 110 45.84 -33.15 16.56
CA GLU A 110 45.81 -33.90 17.83
C GLU A 110 44.41 -34.02 18.49
N PHE A 111 43.35 -34.16 17.69
CA PHE A 111 41.98 -34.33 18.19
C PHE A 111 41.65 -35.82 18.37
N ASP A 112 41.50 -36.27 19.62
CA ASP A 112 40.95 -37.60 19.93
C ASP A 112 39.43 -37.66 19.77
N VAL A 113 38.83 -38.84 19.96
CA VAL A 113 37.39 -39.05 19.77
C VAL A 113 36.57 -38.12 20.67
N ASP A 114 36.95 -37.92 21.92
CA ASP A 114 36.23 -37.06 22.87
C ASP A 114 36.30 -35.57 22.49
N ALA A 115 37.45 -35.11 22.02
CA ALA A 115 37.63 -33.77 21.47
C ALA A 115 36.75 -33.56 20.21
N VAL A 116 36.65 -34.56 19.34
CA VAL A 116 35.77 -34.53 18.17
C VAL A 116 34.29 -34.50 18.56
N VAL A 117 33.85 -35.30 19.55
CA VAL A 117 32.48 -35.26 20.07
C VAL A 117 32.15 -33.89 20.65
N THR A 118 33.11 -33.27 21.36
CA THR A 118 32.96 -31.93 21.92
C THR A 118 32.84 -30.87 20.81
N ALA A 119 33.69 -30.94 19.78
CA ALA A 119 33.64 -30.06 18.62
C ALA A 119 32.31 -30.20 17.85
N LEU A 120 31.86 -31.43 17.61
CA LEU A 120 30.58 -31.69 16.96
C LEU A 120 29.41 -31.15 17.79
N GLY A 121 29.43 -31.36 19.11
CA GLY A 121 28.43 -30.81 20.02
C GLY A 121 28.38 -29.27 19.99
N ALA A 122 29.54 -28.60 19.93
CA ALA A 122 29.62 -27.14 19.78
C ALA A 122 29.02 -26.67 18.44
N LEU A 123 29.33 -27.36 17.33
CA LEU A 123 28.77 -27.04 16.01
C LEU A 123 27.26 -27.23 15.93
N VAL A 124 26.74 -28.32 16.50
CA VAL A 124 25.30 -28.57 16.56
C VAL A 124 24.60 -27.51 17.43
N ARG A 125 25.23 -27.09 18.54
CA ARG A 125 24.72 -26.02 19.41
C ARG A 125 24.75 -24.63 18.75
N ASP A 126 25.73 -24.37 17.89
CA ASP A 126 25.79 -23.20 17.00
C ASP A 126 24.73 -23.26 15.87
N GLY A 127 24.00 -24.38 15.76
CA GLY A 127 22.97 -24.59 14.75
C GLY A 127 23.53 -24.93 13.37
N ARG A 128 24.70 -25.57 13.29
CA ARG A 128 25.29 -26.01 12.00
C ARG A 128 24.69 -27.33 11.54
N ARG A 129 24.54 -27.47 10.23
CA ARG A 129 24.30 -28.75 9.53
C ARG A 129 25.66 -29.33 9.17
N VAL A 130 26.12 -30.32 9.92
CA VAL A 130 27.45 -30.90 9.82
C VAL A 130 27.37 -32.24 9.10
N ALA A 131 28.09 -32.40 8.00
CA ALA A 131 28.35 -33.72 7.41
C ALA A 131 29.62 -34.29 8.05
N VAL A 132 29.45 -35.31 8.90
CA VAL A 132 30.56 -36.03 9.53
C VAL A 132 30.93 -37.18 8.61
N THR A 133 32.17 -37.18 8.13
CA THR A 133 32.60 -38.07 7.07
C THR A 133 34.00 -38.64 7.32
N ALA A 134 34.22 -39.87 6.88
CA ALA A 134 35.49 -40.58 6.97
C ALA A 134 35.62 -41.52 5.76
N ALA A 135 36.85 -41.92 5.44
CA ALA A 135 37.07 -42.99 4.46
C ALA A 135 36.70 -44.37 5.02
N ASP A 136 36.99 -44.62 6.30
CA ASP A 136 36.66 -45.86 6.99
C ASP A 136 35.31 -45.76 7.74
N ARG A 137 34.43 -46.72 7.50
CA ARG A 137 33.14 -46.85 8.20
C ARG A 137 33.33 -47.13 9.68
N ALA A 138 34.40 -47.82 10.08
CA ALA A 138 34.68 -48.12 11.48
C ALA A 138 34.92 -46.84 12.30
N GLU A 139 35.63 -45.85 11.74
CA GLU A 139 35.84 -44.54 12.38
C GLU A 139 34.52 -43.79 12.62
N LEU A 140 33.62 -43.78 11.62
CA LEU A 140 32.31 -43.15 11.76
C LEU A 140 31.45 -43.85 12.82
N THR A 141 31.53 -45.18 12.90
CA THR A 141 30.78 -45.97 13.87
C THR A 141 31.33 -45.73 15.28
N GLY A 142 32.65 -45.74 15.45
CA GLY A 142 33.31 -45.45 16.72
C GLY A 142 32.99 -44.05 17.25
N LEU A 143 33.00 -43.03 16.39
CA LEU A 143 32.59 -41.68 16.80
C LEU A 143 31.09 -41.61 17.15
N ARG A 144 30.24 -42.30 16.40
CA ARG A 144 28.78 -42.34 16.65
C ARG A 144 28.48 -42.98 18.00
N ASP A 145 29.17 -44.05 18.37
CA ASP A 145 29.00 -44.75 19.64
C ASP A 145 29.49 -43.91 20.84
N ALA A 146 30.43 -42.99 20.63
CA ALA A 146 30.93 -42.06 21.64
C ALA A 146 30.06 -40.79 21.85
N LEU A 147 29.02 -40.58 21.03
CA LEU A 147 28.20 -39.36 21.11
C LEU A 147 27.38 -39.29 22.41
N THR A 148 27.31 -38.09 22.97
CA THR A 148 26.39 -37.81 24.08
C THR A 148 24.92 -37.94 23.63
N PRO A 149 23.98 -38.27 24.55
CA PRO A 149 22.55 -38.38 24.21
C PRO A 149 21.97 -37.12 23.55
N THR A 150 22.47 -35.94 23.93
CA THR A 150 22.05 -34.65 23.37
C THR A 150 22.42 -34.52 21.90
N VAL A 151 23.66 -34.85 21.53
CA VAL A 151 24.12 -34.79 20.14
C VAL A 151 23.47 -35.91 19.32
N MET A 152 23.28 -37.10 19.91
CA MET A 152 22.62 -38.23 19.26
C MET A 152 21.19 -37.90 18.80
N ARG A 153 20.44 -37.08 19.54
CA ARG A 153 19.09 -36.62 19.11
C ARG A 153 19.12 -35.74 17.86
N SER A 154 20.24 -35.08 17.60
CA SER A 154 20.44 -34.23 16.42
C SER A 154 21.06 -34.99 15.23
N CYS A 155 21.30 -36.29 15.37
CA CYS A 155 21.88 -37.11 14.33
C CYS A 155 20.83 -37.63 13.35
N VAL A 156 21.15 -37.59 12.06
CA VAL A 156 20.31 -38.12 10.98
C VAL A 156 21.11 -39.07 10.09
N ASP A 157 20.43 -40.08 9.55
CA ASP A 157 21.02 -41.02 8.60
C ASP A 157 20.96 -40.51 7.14
N ALA A 158 20.05 -39.58 6.87
CA ALA A 158 19.92 -38.84 5.64
C ALA A 158 19.48 -37.39 5.94
N LEU A 159 19.87 -36.45 5.10
CA LEU A 159 19.41 -35.06 5.23
C LEU A 159 17.88 -35.00 5.09
N PRO A 160 17.19 -34.13 5.86
CA PRO A 160 15.73 -33.99 5.76
C PRO A 160 15.30 -33.61 4.34
N VAL A 161 14.15 -34.13 3.89
CA VAL A 161 13.58 -33.84 2.56
C VAL A 161 13.07 -32.40 2.49
N MET A 162 12.65 -31.84 3.64
CA MET A 162 12.31 -30.44 3.77
C MET A 162 13.41 -29.50 3.26
N SER A 163 13.02 -28.50 2.46
CA SER A 163 13.95 -27.57 1.83
C SER A 163 14.81 -26.81 2.86
N PRO A 164 16.04 -26.40 2.50
CA PRO A 164 16.86 -25.54 3.37
C PRO A 164 16.18 -24.24 3.79
N ALA A 165 15.36 -23.65 2.91
CA ALA A 165 14.62 -22.43 3.20
C ALA A 165 13.55 -22.65 4.30
N ASP A 166 12.77 -23.73 4.19
CA ASP A 166 11.79 -24.13 5.20
C ASP A 166 12.48 -24.45 6.54
N GLN A 167 13.64 -25.12 6.52
CA GLN A 167 14.43 -25.39 7.73
C GLN A 167 14.90 -24.09 8.41
N ARG A 168 15.41 -23.12 7.64
CA ARG A 168 15.81 -21.80 8.16
C ARG A 168 14.62 -21.03 8.72
N GLU A 169 13.47 -21.08 8.04
CA GLU A 169 12.23 -20.50 8.53
C GLU A 169 11.79 -21.12 9.87
N LEU A 170 11.76 -22.45 9.96
CA LEU A 170 11.41 -23.17 11.19
C LEU A 170 12.35 -22.78 12.35
N ARG A 171 13.66 -22.74 12.10
CA ARG A 171 14.65 -22.31 13.10
C ARG A 171 14.39 -20.89 13.59
N ARG A 172 14.13 -19.96 12.68
CA ARG A 172 13.79 -18.57 13.02
C ARG A 172 12.52 -18.51 13.85
N LEU A 173 11.47 -19.25 13.46
CA LEU A 173 10.20 -19.28 14.19
C LEU A 173 10.40 -19.85 15.61
N LEU A 174 11.11 -20.97 15.77
CA LEU A 174 11.39 -21.54 17.09
C LEU A 174 12.23 -20.61 17.97
N ALA A 175 13.26 -19.97 17.40
CA ALA A 175 14.14 -19.05 18.13
C ALA A 175 13.42 -17.76 18.59
N THR A 176 12.42 -17.30 17.83
CA THR A 176 11.65 -16.07 18.13
C THR A 176 10.33 -16.36 18.84
N ALA A 177 10.15 -17.56 19.39
CA ALA A 177 8.91 -17.96 20.04
C ALA A 177 8.64 -17.16 21.33
N THR A 178 7.50 -16.47 21.37
CA THR A 178 6.98 -15.81 22.57
C THR A 178 5.83 -16.62 23.18
N PRO A 179 5.58 -16.49 24.50
CA PRO A 179 4.41 -17.13 25.14
C PRO A 179 3.09 -16.75 24.47
N GLU A 180 2.95 -15.47 24.10
CA GLU A 180 1.77 -14.93 23.41
C GLU A 180 1.56 -15.61 22.05
N ARG A 181 2.63 -15.77 21.25
CA ARG A 181 2.54 -16.43 19.95
C ARG A 181 2.12 -17.89 20.09
N ARG A 182 2.71 -18.62 21.05
CA ARG A 182 2.37 -20.03 21.32
C ARG A 182 0.90 -20.21 21.75
N ALA A 183 0.37 -19.27 22.53
CA ALA A 183 -1.03 -19.29 22.94
C ALA A 183 -2.02 -19.19 21.77
N ARG A 184 -1.59 -18.70 20.60
CA ARG A 184 -2.41 -18.60 19.38
C ARG A 184 -2.42 -19.86 18.52
N ARG A 185 -1.76 -20.94 18.94
CA ARG A 185 -1.73 -22.21 18.20
C ARG A 185 -3.15 -22.66 17.84
N GLY A 186 -3.39 -22.90 16.54
CA GLY A 186 -4.68 -23.37 16.04
C GLY A 186 -5.79 -22.32 16.04
N THR A 187 -5.50 -21.07 16.42
CA THR A 187 -6.46 -19.97 16.32
C THR A 187 -6.57 -19.55 14.85
N GLN A 188 -7.80 -19.40 14.37
CA GLN A 188 -8.10 -18.76 13.08
C GLN A 188 -8.90 -17.50 13.37
N LEU A 189 -8.34 -16.36 12.98
CA LEU A 189 -8.98 -15.05 13.13
C LEU A 189 -9.62 -14.67 11.79
N PRO A 190 -10.80 -14.01 11.80
CA PRO A 190 -11.41 -13.50 10.57
C PRO A 190 -10.45 -12.55 9.84
N PRO A 191 -10.54 -12.46 8.50
CA PRO A 191 -9.64 -11.62 7.72
C PRO A 191 -10.00 -10.13 7.86
N ALA A 192 -9.13 -9.23 7.40
CA ALA A 192 -9.28 -7.78 7.66
C ALA A 192 -10.49 -7.21 6.93
N GLU A 193 -10.72 -7.66 5.72
CA GLU A 193 -11.82 -7.25 4.84
C GLU A 193 -13.21 -7.58 5.38
N SER A 194 -13.32 -8.43 6.41
CA SER A 194 -14.59 -8.71 7.08
C SER A 194 -15.00 -7.64 8.10
N PHE A 195 -14.10 -6.70 8.41
CA PHE A 195 -14.37 -5.60 9.33
C PHE A 195 -14.61 -4.30 8.56
N PRO A 196 -15.57 -3.46 8.99
CA PRO A 196 -15.75 -2.11 8.46
C PRO A 196 -14.46 -1.29 8.50
N ALA A 197 -14.29 -0.37 7.55
CA ALA A 197 -13.13 0.51 7.54
C ALA A 197 -13.19 1.49 8.72
N VAL A 198 -12.04 1.79 9.33
CA VAL A 198 -11.96 2.75 10.45
C VAL A 198 -12.54 4.11 10.06
N ALA A 199 -12.22 4.61 8.87
CA ALA A 199 -12.72 5.89 8.38
C ALA A 199 -14.26 5.93 8.28
N GLU A 200 -14.88 4.83 7.85
CA GLU A 200 -16.34 4.71 7.78
C GLU A 200 -16.96 4.74 9.18
N VAL A 201 -16.38 4.00 10.13
CA VAL A 201 -16.83 3.99 11.52
C VAL A 201 -16.66 5.36 12.18
N THR A 202 -15.53 6.05 11.95
CA THR A 202 -15.30 7.40 12.45
C THR A 202 -16.35 8.38 11.93
N GLU A 203 -16.68 8.31 10.63
CA GLU A 203 -17.68 9.16 10.02
C GLU A 203 -19.10 8.87 10.57
N LEU A 204 -19.45 7.60 10.72
CA LEU A 204 -20.71 7.19 11.32
C LEU A 204 -20.82 7.60 12.79
N CYS A 205 -19.76 7.46 13.59
CA CYS A 205 -19.73 7.91 14.98
C CYS A 205 -19.88 9.44 15.09
N ALA A 206 -19.19 10.20 14.23
CA ALA A 206 -19.32 11.66 14.19
C ALA A 206 -20.75 12.10 13.85
N ARG A 207 -21.40 11.43 12.88
CA ARG A 207 -22.81 11.66 12.56
C ARG A 207 -23.76 11.28 13.69
N ALA A 208 -23.54 10.12 14.33
CA ALA A 208 -24.38 9.65 15.44
C ALA A 208 -24.30 10.59 16.67
N ALA A 209 -23.18 11.28 16.88
CA ALA A 209 -23.03 12.28 17.93
C ALA A 209 -23.71 13.63 17.60
N GLY A 210 -23.97 13.90 16.32
CA GLY A 210 -24.63 15.12 15.84
C GLY A 210 -26.09 15.17 16.25
N THR A 211 -26.39 15.83 17.37
CA THR A 211 -27.79 16.07 17.78
C THR A 211 -28.32 17.32 17.08
N VAL A 212 -29.18 17.13 16.07
CA VAL A 212 -29.94 18.24 15.48
C VAL A 212 -31.15 18.49 16.39
N ALA A 213 -31.04 19.50 17.27
CA ALA A 213 -32.14 19.90 18.15
C ALA A 213 -33.04 20.96 17.49
N GLY A 214 -34.33 20.95 17.81
CA GLY A 214 -35.30 21.97 17.35
C GLY A 214 -36.02 21.58 16.06
N ALA A 215 -36.44 22.59 15.28
CA ALA A 215 -37.26 22.41 14.06
C ALA A 215 -36.55 21.57 12.98
N ASP A 216 -35.22 21.67 12.89
CA ASP A 216 -34.41 20.89 11.97
C ASP A 216 -34.40 19.39 12.33
N GLY A 217 -34.39 19.07 13.63
CA GLY A 217 -34.49 17.70 14.11
C GLY A 217 -35.81 17.04 13.73
N LEU A 218 -36.92 17.79 13.78
CA LEU A 218 -38.24 17.29 13.36
C LEU A 218 -38.31 17.02 11.85
N LEU A 219 -37.71 17.89 11.02
CA LEU A 219 -37.64 17.68 9.58
C LEU A 219 -36.79 16.45 9.24
N VAL A 220 -35.62 16.30 9.88
CA VAL A 220 -34.74 15.13 9.70
C VAL A 220 -35.43 13.83 10.15
N GLU A 221 -36.15 13.85 11.27
CA GLU A 221 -36.95 12.70 11.74
C GLU A 221 -38.03 12.31 10.73
N LEU A 222 -38.74 13.29 10.16
CA LEU A 222 -39.73 13.06 9.11
C LEU A 222 -39.10 12.45 7.86
N LEU A 223 -38.01 13.04 7.34
CA LEU A 223 -37.29 12.53 6.17
C LEU A 223 -36.77 11.10 6.37
N SER A 224 -36.39 10.73 7.59
CA SER A 224 -35.92 9.38 7.93
C SER A 224 -37.03 8.32 7.91
N ARG A 225 -38.29 8.72 8.15
CA ARG A 225 -39.46 7.83 8.15
C ARG A 225 -40.19 7.80 6.81
N MET A 226 -39.87 8.72 5.90
CA MET A 226 -40.44 8.77 4.56
C MET A 226 -39.97 7.59 3.71
N ASP A 227 -40.84 7.17 2.78
CA ASP A 227 -40.47 6.19 1.77
C ASP A 227 -39.38 6.76 0.82
N PRO A 228 -38.51 5.90 0.26
CA PRO A 228 -37.37 6.36 -0.54
C PRO A 228 -37.77 7.14 -1.81
N GLU A 229 -38.87 6.76 -2.47
CA GLU A 229 -39.32 7.41 -3.71
C GLU A 229 -39.82 8.82 -3.44
N ARG A 230 -40.65 8.99 -2.40
CA ARG A 230 -41.13 10.29 -1.96
C ARG A 230 -40.03 11.16 -1.40
N ARG A 231 -39.06 10.57 -0.70
CA ARG A 231 -37.87 11.30 -0.25
C ARG A 231 -37.07 11.83 -1.44
N ALA A 232 -36.86 11.03 -2.47
CA ALA A 232 -36.16 11.47 -3.68
C ALA A 232 -36.88 12.65 -4.37
N ALA A 233 -38.23 12.62 -4.43
CA ALA A 233 -39.03 13.72 -4.98
C ALA A 233 -38.83 15.04 -4.18
N VAL A 234 -38.88 14.97 -2.85
CA VAL A 234 -38.63 16.14 -1.99
C VAL A 234 -37.20 16.68 -2.13
N THR A 235 -36.21 15.79 -2.25
CA THR A 235 -34.83 16.18 -2.52
C THR A 235 -34.69 16.87 -3.88
N ASP A 236 -35.37 16.39 -4.92
CA ASP A 236 -35.33 17.01 -6.26
C ASP A 236 -35.95 18.41 -6.26
N ASP A 237 -37.01 18.63 -5.49
CA ASP A 237 -37.57 19.97 -5.29
C ASP A 237 -36.64 20.88 -4.50
N ALA A 238 -35.96 20.38 -3.46
CA ALA A 238 -34.95 21.14 -2.74
C ALA A 238 -33.77 21.55 -3.65
N ARG A 239 -33.28 20.63 -4.51
CA ARG A 239 -32.27 20.93 -5.53
C ARG A 239 -32.75 21.98 -6.53
N ARG A 240 -34.02 21.92 -6.92
CA ARG A 240 -34.64 22.92 -7.82
C ARG A 240 -34.70 24.30 -7.15
N VAL A 241 -35.04 24.38 -5.87
CA VAL A 241 -35.00 25.64 -5.12
C VAL A 241 -33.57 26.20 -5.09
N GLU A 242 -32.58 25.40 -4.68
CA GLU A 242 -31.19 25.85 -4.64
C GLU A 242 -30.70 26.35 -6.01
N ALA A 243 -30.94 25.59 -7.08
CA ALA A 243 -30.54 25.94 -8.44
C ALA A 243 -31.22 27.23 -8.94
N THR A 244 -32.52 27.38 -8.72
CA THR A 244 -33.28 28.57 -9.17
C THR A 244 -32.94 29.81 -8.38
N LEU A 245 -32.70 29.70 -7.06
CA LEU A 245 -32.23 30.83 -6.24
C LEU A 245 -30.80 31.24 -6.62
N SER A 246 -29.91 30.28 -6.87
CA SER A 246 -28.54 30.56 -7.34
C SER A 246 -28.53 31.29 -8.69
N ALA A 247 -29.45 30.95 -9.60
CA ALA A 247 -29.59 31.60 -10.90
C ALA A 247 -30.02 33.09 -10.84
N LEU A 248 -30.58 33.54 -9.72
CA LEU A 248 -30.89 34.95 -9.45
C LEU A 248 -29.67 35.75 -8.97
N GLY A 249 -28.57 35.07 -8.63
CA GLY A 249 -27.32 35.69 -8.16
C GLY A 249 -27.32 35.98 -6.65
N GLN A 250 -26.42 36.86 -6.22
CA GLN A 250 -26.29 37.19 -4.80
C GLN A 250 -27.51 37.98 -4.29
N ARG A 251 -27.97 37.65 -3.09
CA ARG A 251 -29.06 38.37 -2.43
C ARG A 251 -28.62 39.75 -1.95
N VAL A 252 -29.06 40.77 -2.66
CA VAL A 252 -28.80 42.18 -2.32
C VAL A 252 -30.08 42.78 -1.71
N PRO A 253 -30.03 43.30 -0.47
CA PRO A 253 -31.18 43.93 0.16
C PRO A 253 -31.74 45.07 -0.71
N GLY A 254 -33.06 45.07 -0.91
CA GLY A 254 -33.75 46.08 -1.72
C GLY A 254 -33.60 45.92 -3.24
N HIS A 255 -32.91 44.89 -3.73
CA HIS A 255 -32.89 44.60 -5.15
C HIS A 255 -34.24 44.03 -5.61
N TRP A 256 -34.81 44.60 -6.67
CA TRP A 256 -36.18 44.34 -7.11
C TRP A 256 -36.50 42.86 -7.34
N THR A 257 -35.54 42.07 -7.84
CA THR A 257 -35.69 40.64 -8.11
C THR A 257 -36.03 39.85 -6.85
N TRP A 258 -35.34 40.12 -5.75
CA TRP A 258 -35.53 39.43 -4.48
C TRP A 258 -36.80 39.92 -3.76
N THR A 259 -37.08 41.22 -3.83
CA THR A 259 -38.33 41.80 -3.30
C THR A 259 -39.56 41.23 -4.00
N LEU A 260 -39.53 41.16 -5.34
CA LEU A 260 -40.60 40.58 -6.14
C LEU A 260 -40.79 39.09 -5.81
N LEU A 261 -39.70 38.32 -5.71
CA LEU A 261 -39.77 36.91 -5.31
C LEU A 261 -40.41 36.73 -3.92
N SER A 262 -40.02 37.52 -2.91
CA SER A 262 -40.62 37.45 -1.57
C SER A 262 -42.12 37.73 -1.59
N HIS A 263 -42.57 38.69 -2.41
CA HIS A 263 -44.01 38.95 -2.58
C HIS A 263 -44.73 37.77 -3.24
N LEU A 264 -44.15 37.18 -4.29
CA LEU A 264 -44.73 36.03 -4.99
C LEU A 264 -44.83 34.79 -4.10
N VAL A 265 -43.85 34.53 -3.23
CA VAL A 265 -43.89 33.42 -2.26
C VAL A 265 -45.07 33.57 -1.29
N LEU A 266 -45.40 34.82 -0.93
CA LEU A 266 -46.58 35.16 -0.11
C LEU A 266 -47.88 35.25 -0.94
N ASN A 267 -47.83 34.88 -2.22
CA ASN A 267 -48.91 35.03 -3.21
C ASN A 267 -49.41 36.48 -3.37
N ALA A 268 -48.61 37.46 -2.97
CA ALA A 268 -48.85 38.87 -3.22
C ALA A 268 -48.39 39.20 -4.64
N HIS A 269 -49.19 40.00 -5.36
CA HIS A 269 -48.91 40.45 -6.73
C HIS A 269 -48.84 39.38 -7.84
N ALA A 270 -49.29 38.14 -7.60
CA ALA A 270 -49.27 37.07 -8.61
C ALA A 270 -49.96 37.47 -9.93
N GLY A 271 -51.18 38.03 -9.87
CA GLY A 271 -51.89 38.49 -11.07
C GLY A 271 -51.23 39.67 -11.79
N VAL A 272 -50.52 40.55 -11.06
CA VAL A 272 -49.77 41.66 -11.66
C VAL A 272 -48.50 41.14 -12.36
N PHE A 273 -47.85 40.15 -11.76
CA PHE A 273 -46.67 39.50 -12.31
C PHE A 273 -46.98 38.71 -13.58
N ASP A 274 -48.05 37.91 -13.59
CA ASP A 274 -48.47 37.14 -14.78
C ASP A 274 -48.82 38.08 -15.94
N ALA A 275 -49.58 39.15 -15.66
CA ALA A 275 -49.89 40.17 -16.64
C ALA A 275 -48.64 40.88 -17.17
N LEU A 276 -47.67 41.20 -16.31
CA LEU A 276 -46.41 41.82 -16.72
C LEU A 276 -45.58 40.89 -17.61
N LEU A 277 -45.47 39.61 -17.26
CA LEU A 277 -44.81 38.60 -18.08
C LEU A 277 -45.43 38.47 -19.47
N GLU A 278 -46.76 38.40 -19.53
CA GLU A 278 -47.50 38.33 -20.80
C GLU A 278 -47.30 39.60 -21.65
N GLN A 279 -47.36 40.77 -21.01
CA GLN A 279 -47.15 42.06 -21.67
C GLN A 279 -45.74 42.19 -22.25
N VAL A 280 -44.71 41.79 -21.48
CA VAL A 280 -43.31 41.79 -21.92
C VAL A 280 -43.10 40.81 -23.08
N GLY A 281 -43.66 39.60 -23.00
CA GLY A 281 -43.61 38.63 -24.09
C GLY A 281 -44.25 39.14 -25.38
N HIS A 282 -45.42 39.77 -25.27
CA HIS A 282 -46.07 40.41 -26.42
C HIS A 282 -45.28 41.60 -26.99
N ALA A 283 -44.60 42.38 -26.14
CA ALA A 283 -43.74 43.47 -26.58
C ALA A 283 -42.48 42.97 -27.30
N LEU A 284 -41.85 41.89 -26.83
CA LEU A 284 -40.73 41.26 -27.53
C LEU A 284 -41.13 40.73 -28.91
N ALA A 285 -42.28 40.08 -29.02
CA ALA A 285 -42.82 39.64 -30.30
C ALA A 285 -43.18 40.82 -31.24
N ALA A 286 -43.56 41.98 -30.68
CA ALA A 286 -43.75 43.20 -31.45
C ALA A 286 -42.42 43.84 -31.89
N ASP A 287 -41.41 43.86 -31.02
CA ASP A 287 -40.05 44.32 -31.33
C ASP A 287 -39.43 43.49 -32.46
N GLU A 288 -39.49 42.16 -32.38
CA GLU A 288 -38.98 41.25 -33.40
C GLU A 288 -39.65 41.49 -34.77
N ARG A 289 -40.98 41.65 -34.79
CA ARG A 289 -41.72 42.04 -36.00
C ARG A 289 -41.28 43.40 -36.52
N SER A 290 -41.00 44.36 -35.64
CA SER A 290 -40.59 45.72 -36.02
C SER A 290 -39.20 45.75 -36.68
N ARG A 291 -38.28 44.84 -36.30
CA ARG A 291 -36.93 44.72 -36.89
C ARG A 291 -36.95 44.32 -38.36
N ALA A 292 -38.04 43.71 -38.84
CA ALA A 292 -38.22 43.40 -40.25
C ALA A 292 -38.49 44.65 -41.12
N TYR A 293 -38.76 45.79 -40.48
CA TYR A 293 -39.08 47.05 -41.15
C TYR A 293 -37.97 48.10 -40.97
N PRO A 294 -37.87 49.10 -41.88
CA PRO A 294 -36.96 50.23 -41.71
C PRO A 294 -37.30 51.06 -40.45
N PRO A 295 -36.32 51.75 -39.84
CA PRO A 295 -36.51 52.49 -38.60
C PRO A 295 -37.52 53.63 -38.76
N VAL A 296 -38.45 53.75 -37.81
CA VAL A 296 -39.51 54.78 -37.82
C VAL A 296 -39.21 55.86 -36.80
N THR A 297 -39.41 57.12 -37.19
CA THR A 297 -39.36 58.29 -36.30
C THR A 297 -40.71 59.00 -36.35
N LEU A 298 -41.28 59.25 -35.16
CA LEU A 298 -42.52 60.00 -34.99
C LEU A 298 -42.21 61.41 -34.48
N HIS A 299 -42.70 62.42 -35.21
CA HIS A 299 -42.64 63.82 -34.82
C HIS A 299 -43.94 64.22 -34.11
N GLY A 300 -44.12 63.75 -32.87
CA GLY A 300 -45.29 63.99 -32.03
C GLY A 300 -45.99 62.70 -31.58
N SER A 301 -47.05 62.85 -30.78
CA SER A 301 -47.88 61.72 -30.35
C SER A 301 -49.07 61.55 -31.30
N LEU A 302 -49.24 60.32 -31.80
CA LEU A 302 -50.41 59.93 -32.57
C LEU A 302 -51.53 59.57 -31.61
N GLY A 303 -52.49 60.46 -31.43
CA GLY A 303 -53.71 60.14 -30.66
C GLY A 303 -54.48 58.96 -31.28
N PRO A 304 -55.45 58.36 -30.57
CA PRO A 304 -56.15 57.15 -31.00
C PRO A 304 -56.82 57.30 -32.38
N ALA A 305 -57.41 58.47 -32.66
CA ALA A 305 -58.00 58.77 -33.96
C ALA A 305 -56.96 58.79 -35.12
N GLY A 306 -55.71 59.12 -34.82
CA GLY A 306 -54.61 59.10 -35.79
C GLY A 306 -54.13 57.68 -36.10
N VAL A 307 -54.09 56.80 -35.09
CA VAL A 307 -53.78 55.37 -35.26
C VAL A 307 -54.87 54.67 -36.09
N ASP A 308 -56.15 54.97 -35.82
CA ASP A 308 -57.27 54.44 -36.61
C ASP A 308 -57.27 54.93 -38.06
N ALA A 309 -56.87 56.18 -38.30
CA ALA A 309 -56.68 56.70 -39.66
C ALA A 309 -55.55 55.96 -40.40
N LEU A 310 -54.44 55.62 -39.73
CA LEU A 310 -53.37 54.81 -40.31
C LEU A 310 -53.81 53.38 -40.63
N ARG A 311 -54.58 52.73 -39.74
CA ARG A 311 -55.11 51.37 -39.98
C ARG A 311 -56.03 51.34 -41.20
N ARG A 312 -56.99 52.25 -41.28
CA ARG A 312 -57.89 52.38 -42.45
C ARG A 312 -57.13 52.68 -43.74
N TYR A 313 -56.04 53.44 -43.65
CA TYR A 313 -55.21 53.72 -44.83
C TYR A 313 -54.35 52.51 -45.24
N ALA A 314 -53.83 51.74 -44.29
CA ALA A 314 -53.15 50.48 -44.57
C ALA A 314 -54.09 49.47 -45.27
N GLU A 315 -55.32 49.33 -44.78
CA GLU A 315 -56.37 48.50 -45.40
C GLU A 315 -56.70 48.96 -46.83
N PHE A 316 -56.86 50.28 -47.04
CA PHE A 316 -57.10 50.85 -48.37
C PHE A 316 -55.97 50.51 -49.36
N LEU A 317 -54.71 50.63 -48.95
CA LEU A 317 -53.57 50.28 -49.80
C LEU A 317 -53.45 48.76 -50.01
N GLY A 318 -53.75 47.95 -48.99
CA GLY A 318 -53.78 46.49 -49.08
C GLY A 318 -54.89 45.97 -50.02
N GLY A 319 -56.01 46.67 -50.12
CA GLY A 319 -57.10 46.40 -51.05
C GLY A 319 -56.85 46.85 -52.50
N GLY A 320 -55.62 47.24 -52.85
CA GLY A 320 -55.25 47.69 -54.20
C GLY A 320 -55.45 49.19 -54.46
N GLY A 321 -55.76 49.97 -53.42
CA GLY A 321 -55.85 51.43 -53.49
C GLY A 321 -54.53 52.07 -53.89
N ARG A 322 -54.58 53.07 -54.79
CA ARG A 322 -53.39 53.83 -55.23
C ARG A 322 -53.43 55.26 -54.71
N ASN A 323 -52.26 55.79 -54.34
CA ASN A 323 -52.10 57.19 -53.99
C ASN A 323 -52.35 58.08 -55.23
N ARG A 324 -53.34 58.98 -55.16
CA ARG A 324 -53.70 59.87 -56.28
C ARG A 324 -53.47 61.33 -55.91
N ALA A 325 -52.73 62.06 -56.76
CA ALA A 325 -52.44 63.48 -56.53
C ALA A 325 -53.70 64.37 -56.71
N TYR A 326 -54.53 64.04 -57.72
CA TYR A 326 -55.78 64.72 -58.03
C TYR A 326 -56.95 63.77 -57.69
N PHE A 327 -57.90 64.22 -56.86
CA PHE A 327 -58.99 63.41 -56.26
C PHE A 327 -58.55 62.34 -55.24
N ARG A 328 -58.01 62.81 -54.12
CA ARG A 328 -57.63 61.95 -52.97
C ARG A 328 -58.87 61.26 -52.37
N PRO A 329 -58.89 59.92 -52.25
CA PRO A 329 -59.91 59.18 -51.50
C PRO A 329 -60.01 59.64 -50.05
N GLN A 330 -61.18 59.45 -49.42
CA GLN A 330 -61.43 59.90 -48.04
C GLN A 330 -60.37 59.40 -47.04
N ALA A 331 -60.02 58.11 -47.10
CA ALA A 331 -58.96 57.52 -46.28
C ALA A 331 -57.60 58.21 -46.44
N GLN A 332 -57.26 58.67 -47.66
CA GLN A 332 -56.02 59.40 -47.92
C GLN A 332 -56.08 60.86 -47.40
N ARG A 333 -57.26 61.49 -47.42
CA ARG A 333 -57.43 62.86 -46.88
C ARG A 333 -57.33 62.86 -45.35
N ASP A 334 -57.91 61.85 -44.70
CA ASP A 334 -57.97 61.74 -43.25
C ASP A 334 -56.62 61.39 -42.62
N VAL A 335 -55.79 60.59 -43.31
CA VAL A 335 -54.44 60.20 -42.84
C VAL A 335 -53.35 61.22 -43.20
N ALA A 336 -53.59 62.13 -44.17
CA ALA A 336 -52.61 63.11 -44.62
C ALA A 336 -51.93 63.96 -43.50
N PRO A 337 -52.64 64.45 -42.46
CA PRO A 337 -52.00 65.16 -41.35
C PRO A 337 -51.15 64.24 -40.47
N VAL A 338 -51.51 62.95 -40.39
CA VAL A 338 -50.80 61.93 -39.62
C VAL A 338 -49.52 61.51 -40.35
N LEU A 339 -49.56 61.29 -41.67
CA LEU A 339 -48.36 60.91 -42.46
C LEU A 339 -47.24 61.95 -42.41
N ARG A 340 -47.56 63.24 -42.18
CA ARG A 340 -46.55 64.31 -42.01
C ARG A 340 -45.72 64.17 -40.74
N GLN A 341 -46.21 63.38 -39.78
CA GLN A 341 -45.56 63.16 -38.49
C GLN A 341 -44.71 61.89 -38.50
N ILE A 342 -44.65 61.14 -39.60
CA ILE A 342 -44.03 59.81 -39.67
C ILE A 342 -42.92 59.81 -40.72
N VAL A 343 -41.71 59.43 -40.28
CA VAL A 343 -40.55 59.24 -41.15
C VAL A 343 -40.10 57.79 -41.03
N VAL A 344 -39.96 57.09 -42.14
CA VAL A 344 -39.54 55.68 -42.22
C VAL A 344 -38.24 55.60 -42.99
N GLY A 345 -37.15 55.12 -42.39
CA GLY A 345 -35.83 55.04 -43.01
C GLY A 345 -35.29 56.40 -43.49
N GLY A 346 -35.64 57.50 -42.82
CA GLY A 346 -35.25 58.86 -43.20
C GLY A 346 -36.08 59.50 -44.32
N ARG A 347 -37.11 58.81 -44.83
CA ARG A 347 -38.01 59.31 -45.88
C ARG A 347 -39.48 59.35 -45.41
N PRO A 348 -40.35 60.18 -46.02
CA PRO A 348 -41.77 60.18 -45.69
C PRO A 348 -42.41 58.81 -46.00
N ALA A 349 -43.41 58.42 -45.19
CA ALA A 349 -44.13 57.17 -45.37
C ALA A 349 -45.08 57.23 -46.59
N GLU A 350 -44.81 56.43 -47.62
CA GLU A 350 -45.56 56.45 -48.88
C GLU A 350 -46.12 55.09 -49.31
N SER A 351 -45.44 54.00 -48.95
CA SER A 351 -45.84 52.64 -49.32
C SER A 351 -46.67 51.95 -48.23
N ALA A 352 -47.38 50.88 -48.62
CA ALA A 352 -48.10 50.03 -47.67
C ALA A 352 -47.16 49.39 -46.63
N ASP A 353 -45.90 49.15 -46.98
CA ASP A 353 -44.88 48.63 -46.07
C ASP A 353 -44.42 49.71 -45.07
N ASP A 354 -44.30 50.96 -45.51
CA ASP A 354 -43.95 52.08 -44.63
C ASP A 354 -45.05 52.35 -43.59
N ILE A 355 -46.32 52.20 -43.96
CA ILE A 355 -47.45 52.38 -43.03
C ILE A 355 -47.56 51.19 -42.07
N ARG A 356 -47.28 49.97 -42.53
CA ARG A 356 -47.18 48.80 -41.65
C ARG A 356 -46.01 48.93 -40.66
N ALA A 357 -44.87 49.44 -41.10
CA ALA A 357 -43.74 49.78 -40.23
C ALA A 357 -44.15 50.80 -39.15
N ALA A 358 -44.87 51.85 -39.53
CA ALA A 358 -45.35 52.88 -38.61
C ALA A 358 -46.36 52.34 -37.59
N LEU A 359 -47.31 51.49 -38.03
CA LEU A 359 -48.26 50.82 -37.13
C LEU A 359 -47.56 49.88 -36.14
N ALA A 360 -46.57 49.11 -36.60
CA ALA A 360 -45.76 48.25 -35.72
C ALA A 360 -44.97 49.06 -34.67
N HIS A 361 -44.42 50.22 -35.06
CA HIS A 361 -43.72 51.12 -34.15
C HIS A 361 -44.67 51.73 -33.10
N VAL A 362 -45.87 52.14 -33.49
CA VAL A 362 -46.89 52.64 -32.55
C VAL A 362 -47.38 51.53 -31.61
N GLU A 363 -47.64 50.33 -32.11
CA GLU A 363 -48.03 49.17 -31.30
C GLU A 363 -46.96 48.86 -30.23
N LEU A 364 -45.67 48.88 -30.61
CA LEU A 364 -44.57 48.68 -29.68
C LEU A 364 -44.52 49.80 -28.62
N ALA A 365 -44.68 51.06 -29.01
CA ALA A 365 -44.69 52.20 -28.09
C ALA A 365 -45.85 52.14 -27.07
N GLU A 366 -47.06 51.76 -27.50
CA GLU A 366 -48.21 51.56 -26.62
C GLU A 366 -47.95 50.42 -25.62
N ARG A 367 -47.37 49.30 -26.08
CA ARG A 367 -47.01 48.16 -25.21
C ARG A 367 -45.95 48.53 -24.18
N LEU A 368 -44.91 49.29 -24.57
CA LEU A 368 -43.88 49.75 -23.64
C LEU A 368 -44.44 50.68 -22.55
N LEU A 369 -45.43 51.52 -22.88
CA LEU A 369 -46.10 52.39 -21.90
C LEU A 369 -46.98 51.59 -20.91
N ALA A 370 -47.64 50.53 -21.39
CA ALA A 370 -48.36 49.60 -20.54
C ALA A 370 -47.40 48.85 -19.60
N ILE A 371 -46.25 48.38 -20.12
CA ILE A 371 -45.20 47.73 -19.32
C ILE A 371 -44.65 48.66 -18.26
N ASP A 372 -44.35 49.94 -18.57
CA ASP A 372 -43.89 50.91 -17.57
C ASP A 372 -44.87 51.05 -16.39
N THR A 373 -46.17 51.05 -16.68
CA THR A 373 -47.21 51.13 -15.65
C THR A 373 -47.22 49.87 -14.78
N SER A 374 -47.16 48.69 -15.38
CA SER A 374 -47.10 47.40 -14.67
C SER A 374 -45.80 47.22 -13.87
N CYS A 375 -44.67 47.66 -14.42
CA CYS A 375 -43.37 47.71 -13.74
C CYS A 375 -43.43 48.56 -12.47
N ARG A 376 -44.05 49.75 -12.54
CA ARG A 376 -44.25 50.61 -11.37
C ARG A 376 -45.14 49.96 -10.30
N GLN A 377 -46.19 49.23 -10.71
CA GLN A 377 -47.06 48.50 -9.78
C GLN A 377 -46.35 47.31 -9.12
N ALA A 378 -45.45 46.63 -9.84
CA ALA A 378 -44.68 45.49 -9.34
C ALA A 378 -43.37 45.88 -8.61
N GLY A 379 -42.98 47.17 -8.63
CA GLY A 379 -41.71 47.62 -8.07
C GLY A 379 -40.48 47.20 -8.90
N VAL A 380 -40.67 46.98 -10.20
CA VAL A 380 -39.66 46.49 -11.16
C VAL A 380 -39.16 47.68 -12.01
N PRO A 381 -37.87 47.72 -12.40
CA PRO A 381 -37.37 48.76 -13.30
C PRO A 381 -38.03 48.68 -14.68
N ALA A 382 -38.52 49.81 -15.19
CA ALA A 382 -39.08 49.90 -16.53
C ALA A 382 -37.98 49.83 -17.61
N PRO A 383 -38.18 49.06 -18.69
CA PRO A 383 -37.19 48.92 -19.75
C PRO A 383 -37.05 50.22 -20.55
N ARG A 384 -35.82 50.65 -20.84
CA ARG A 384 -35.52 51.86 -21.63
C ARG A 384 -35.09 51.54 -23.05
N SER A 385 -34.77 50.28 -23.31
CA SER A 385 -34.29 49.79 -24.60
C SER A 385 -34.86 48.39 -24.90
N ALA A 386 -34.73 47.95 -26.16
CA ALA A 386 -35.08 46.59 -26.54
C ALA A 386 -34.19 45.53 -25.87
N ALA A 387 -32.93 45.88 -25.55
CA ALA A 387 -32.06 45.01 -24.76
C ALA A 387 -32.57 44.90 -23.32
N ASP A 388 -32.94 46.02 -22.70
CA ASP A 388 -33.50 46.05 -21.34
C ASP A 388 -34.81 45.23 -21.26
N LEU A 389 -35.61 45.24 -22.33
CA LEU A 389 -36.85 44.46 -22.41
C LEU A 389 -36.57 42.95 -22.43
N ALA A 390 -35.55 42.51 -23.18
CA ALA A 390 -35.11 41.12 -23.20
C ALA A 390 -34.50 40.69 -21.87
N ASP A 391 -33.68 41.55 -21.25
CA ASP A 391 -33.11 41.33 -19.93
C ASP A 391 -34.20 41.24 -18.86
N LEU A 392 -35.24 42.07 -18.96
CA LEU A 392 -36.40 42.05 -18.08
C LEU A 392 -37.20 40.75 -18.23
N ASP A 393 -37.50 40.28 -19.45
CA ASP A 393 -38.16 38.98 -19.67
C ASP A 393 -37.36 37.84 -19.03
N ALA A 394 -36.05 37.80 -19.30
CA ALA A 394 -35.17 36.77 -18.75
C ALA A 394 -35.10 36.81 -17.21
N ALA A 395 -35.10 38.00 -16.62
CA ALA A 395 -35.11 38.16 -15.16
C ALA A 395 -36.47 37.77 -14.55
N LEU A 396 -37.59 38.18 -15.16
CA LEU A 396 -38.93 37.82 -14.69
C LEU A 396 -39.18 36.31 -14.79
N ARG A 397 -38.75 35.65 -15.88
CA ARG A 397 -38.85 34.18 -16.01
C ARG A 397 -38.09 33.46 -14.90
N ARG A 398 -36.85 33.87 -14.61
CA ARG A 398 -36.06 33.30 -13.51
C ARG A 398 -36.74 33.50 -12.14
N VAL A 399 -37.32 34.68 -11.89
CA VAL A 399 -38.11 34.94 -10.67
C VAL A 399 -39.34 34.02 -10.60
N GLY A 400 -40.04 33.84 -11.71
CA GLY A 400 -41.18 32.93 -11.80
C GLY A 400 -40.81 31.46 -11.60
N ASP A 401 -39.66 31.02 -12.13
CA ASP A 401 -39.12 29.68 -11.91
C ASP A 401 -38.79 29.45 -10.43
N ALA A 402 -38.15 30.42 -9.77
CA ALA A 402 -37.85 30.37 -8.35
C ALA A 402 -39.11 30.35 -7.48
N ALA A 403 -40.11 31.20 -7.79
CA ALA A 403 -41.38 31.21 -7.07
C ALA A 403 -42.14 29.88 -7.20
N ARG A 404 -42.14 29.28 -8.40
CA ARG A 404 -42.72 27.95 -8.63
C ARG A 404 -41.98 26.84 -7.90
N ALA A 405 -40.65 26.86 -7.88
CA ALA A 405 -39.84 25.89 -7.15
C ALA A 405 -40.10 25.97 -5.63
N VAL A 406 -40.15 27.18 -5.07
CA VAL A 406 -40.52 27.38 -3.65
C VAL A 406 -41.95 26.93 -3.37
N GLY A 407 -42.89 27.20 -4.29
CA GLY A 407 -44.27 26.72 -4.19
C GLY A 407 -44.38 25.20 -4.18
N ALA A 408 -43.62 24.51 -5.05
CA ALA A 408 -43.56 23.05 -5.10
C ALA A 408 -42.96 22.46 -3.81
N LEU A 409 -41.81 22.97 -3.37
CA LEU A 409 -41.19 22.57 -2.09
C LEU A 409 -42.15 22.78 -0.92
N ARG A 410 -42.83 23.94 -0.86
CA ARG A 410 -43.81 24.23 0.18
C ARG A 410 -44.98 23.24 0.14
N HIS A 411 -45.49 22.90 -1.03
CA HIS A 411 -46.54 21.90 -1.19
C HIS A 411 -46.05 20.56 -0.63
N ASP A 412 -44.95 20.05 -1.14
CA ASP A 412 -44.43 18.73 -0.80
C ASP A 412 -44.09 18.62 0.69
N VAL A 413 -43.44 19.63 1.27
CA VAL A 413 -43.07 19.68 2.70
C VAL A 413 -44.29 19.78 3.62
N LEU A 414 -45.29 20.59 3.27
CA LEU A 414 -46.54 20.69 4.04
C LEU A 414 -47.33 19.39 4.01
N PHE A 415 -47.24 18.61 2.93
CA PHE A 415 -47.95 17.35 2.78
C PHE A 415 -47.14 16.12 3.19
N ILE A 416 -45.88 16.26 3.67
CA ILE A 416 -45.09 15.14 4.23
C ILE A 416 -45.90 14.36 5.27
N HIS A 417 -46.66 15.05 6.11
CA HIS A 417 -47.58 14.46 7.09
C HIS A 417 -48.83 15.33 7.29
N HIS A 418 -49.98 14.73 7.62
CA HIS A 418 -51.26 15.46 7.81
C HIS A 418 -51.24 16.51 8.92
N ASN A 419 -50.26 16.42 9.83
CA ASN A 419 -49.94 17.40 10.87
C ASN A 419 -48.45 17.80 10.77
N SER A 420 -47.98 18.20 9.59
CA SER A 420 -46.57 18.59 9.41
C SER A 420 -46.23 19.77 10.33
N PRO A 421 -45.25 19.64 11.24
CA PRO A 421 -44.82 20.73 12.12
C PRO A 421 -43.92 21.74 11.38
N VAL A 422 -43.51 21.42 10.15
CA VAL A 422 -42.61 22.24 9.33
C VAL A 422 -43.45 23.25 8.55
N SER A 423 -43.28 24.53 8.87
CA SER A 423 -43.91 25.64 8.17
C SER A 423 -42.91 26.31 7.24
N VAL A 424 -43.34 26.60 6.01
CA VAL A 424 -42.57 27.38 5.03
C VAL A 424 -43.32 28.67 4.73
N PRO A 425 -43.32 29.65 5.66
CA PRO A 425 -44.10 30.89 5.53
C PRO A 425 -43.46 31.91 4.58
N ASP A 426 -42.14 31.89 4.44
CA ASP A 426 -41.38 32.87 3.68
C ASP A 426 -40.20 32.23 2.92
N LEU A 427 -39.50 33.07 2.16
CA LEU A 427 -38.35 32.67 1.35
C LEU A 427 -37.16 32.17 2.20
N ASP A 428 -36.94 32.76 3.38
CA ASP A 428 -35.83 32.39 4.26
C ASP A 428 -36.05 30.97 4.81
N SER A 429 -37.28 30.69 5.22
CA SER A 429 -37.70 29.35 5.67
C SER A 429 -37.61 28.32 4.53
N ALA A 430 -37.98 28.70 3.30
CA ALA A 430 -37.88 27.80 2.14
C ALA A 430 -36.43 27.44 1.82
N GLN A 431 -35.53 28.43 1.85
CA GLN A 431 -34.10 28.22 1.62
C GLN A 431 -33.49 27.35 2.73
N HIS A 432 -33.84 27.61 3.99
CA HIS A 432 -33.38 26.83 5.14
C HIS A 432 -33.86 25.37 5.05
N VAL A 433 -35.14 25.15 4.78
CA VAL A 433 -35.70 23.79 4.62
C VAL A 433 -35.06 23.04 3.46
N ALA A 434 -34.84 23.70 2.31
CA ALA A 434 -34.13 23.10 1.18
C ALA A 434 -32.70 22.69 1.57
N ALA A 435 -31.97 23.55 2.26
CA ALA A 435 -30.62 23.26 2.74
C ALA A 435 -30.61 22.05 3.70
N THR A 436 -31.55 21.97 4.64
CA THR A 436 -31.66 20.83 5.57
C THR A 436 -32.01 19.52 4.87
N ILE A 437 -32.87 19.56 3.84
CA ILE A 437 -33.18 18.37 3.02
C ILE A 437 -31.94 17.88 2.27
N LEU A 438 -31.19 18.81 1.66
CA LEU A 438 -29.97 18.48 0.92
C LEU A 438 -28.86 17.97 1.86
N ASP A 439 -28.73 18.56 3.06
CA ASP A 439 -27.83 18.08 4.09
C ASP A 439 -28.19 16.67 4.55
N TYR A 440 -29.48 16.39 4.76
CA TYR A 440 -29.96 15.04 5.06
C TYR A 440 -29.71 14.03 3.93
N ASP A 441 -29.91 14.42 2.66
CA ASP A 441 -29.62 13.57 1.50
C ASP A 441 -28.13 13.21 1.41
N ALA A 442 -27.25 14.17 1.73
CA ALA A 442 -25.80 13.97 1.72
C ALA A 442 -25.28 13.20 2.94
N ASN A 443 -25.79 13.50 4.13
CA ASN A 443 -25.19 13.09 5.40
C ASN A 443 -26.04 12.12 6.24
N GLY A 444 -27.33 11.94 5.93
CA GLY A 444 -28.27 11.11 6.68
C GLY A 444 -28.62 11.68 8.07
N SER A 445 -29.26 10.86 8.92
CA SER A 445 -29.54 11.22 10.32
C SER A 445 -28.61 10.52 11.32
N ALA A 446 -28.49 11.10 12.51
CA ALA A 446 -27.80 10.48 13.65
C ALA A 446 -28.37 9.10 13.99
N ASP A 447 -29.70 8.94 13.99
CA ASP A 447 -30.37 7.66 14.23
C ASP A 447 -30.04 6.61 13.16
N GLU A 448 -29.95 7.03 11.89
CA GLU A 448 -29.57 6.14 10.81
C GLU A 448 -28.10 5.71 10.93
N ALA A 449 -27.22 6.64 11.27
CA ALA A 449 -25.82 6.34 11.54
C ALA A 449 -25.65 5.35 12.71
N ALA A 450 -26.38 5.55 13.82
CA ALA A 450 -26.41 4.63 14.96
C ALA A 450 -26.91 3.24 14.55
N ARG A 451 -28.01 3.15 13.78
CA ARG A 451 -28.52 1.85 13.27
C ARG A 451 -27.50 1.15 12.36
N ARG A 452 -26.76 1.90 11.55
CA ARG A 452 -25.69 1.34 10.70
C ARG A 452 -24.53 0.81 11.54
N LEU A 453 -24.13 1.52 12.60
CA LEU A 453 -23.12 1.04 13.57
C LEU A 453 -23.58 -0.24 14.29
N ASP A 454 -24.83 -0.30 14.74
CA ASP A 454 -25.42 -1.50 15.36
C ASP A 454 -25.47 -2.69 14.39
N ALA A 455 -25.84 -2.45 13.13
CA ALA A 455 -25.83 -3.47 12.09
C ALA A 455 -24.41 -3.97 11.79
N ALA A 456 -23.43 -3.06 11.74
CA ALA A 456 -22.02 -3.41 11.58
C ALA A 456 -21.51 -4.24 12.77
N ALA A 457 -21.84 -3.86 14.00
CA ALA A 457 -21.53 -4.63 15.20
C ALA A 457 -22.16 -6.02 15.15
N HIS A 458 -23.42 -6.13 14.73
CA HIS A 458 -24.09 -7.41 14.55
C HIS A 458 -23.37 -8.30 13.52
N HIS A 459 -23.03 -7.75 12.36
CA HIS A 459 -22.31 -8.48 11.31
C HIS A 459 -20.93 -8.96 11.78
N VAL A 460 -20.15 -8.09 12.43
CA VAL A 460 -18.85 -8.45 13.01
C VAL A 460 -18.99 -9.54 14.07
N GLY A 461 -20.06 -9.52 14.88
CA GLY A 461 -20.35 -10.56 15.87
C GLY A 461 -20.68 -11.93 15.27
N LEU A 462 -21.13 -11.99 14.01
CA LEU A 462 -21.43 -13.24 13.31
C LEU A 462 -20.21 -13.90 12.65
N LEU A 463 -19.09 -13.19 12.51
CA LEU A 463 -17.88 -13.71 11.86
C LEU A 463 -17.27 -14.90 12.61
N THR A 464 -17.37 -14.91 13.94
CA THR A 464 -16.81 -15.96 14.79
C THR A 464 -17.83 -16.35 15.85
N PRO A 465 -18.08 -17.66 16.09
CA PRO A 465 -18.88 -18.08 17.22
C PRO A 465 -18.30 -17.54 18.55
N HIS A 466 -19.18 -17.09 19.45
CA HIS A 466 -18.79 -16.49 20.73
C HIS A 466 -17.83 -17.34 21.57
N THR A 467 -17.93 -18.68 21.48
CA THR A 467 -17.07 -19.62 22.20
C THR A 467 -15.63 -19.69 21.68
N ARG A 468 -15.37 -19.11 20.50
CA ARG A 468 -14.05 -19.08 19.84
C ARG A 468 -13.57 -17.66 19.54
N MET A 469 -14.30 -16.65 20.02
CA MET A 469 -13.99 -15.25 19.77
C MET A 469 -12.74 -14.86 20.57
N ALA A 470 -11.77 -14.27 19.87
CA ALA A 470 -10.56 -13.76 20.49
C ALA A 470 -10.84 -12.45 21.24
N PRO A 471 -10.09 -12.11 22.30
CA PRO A 471 -10.33 -10.91 23.09
C PRO A 471 -10.20 -9.62 22.28
N GLU A 472 -9.37 -9.59 21.22
CA GLU A 472 -9.27 -8.46 20.29
C GLU A 472 -10.56 -8.27 19.48
N HIS A 473 -11.18 -9.38 19.04
CA HIS A 473 -12.45 -9.36 18.31
C HIS A 473 -13.60 -8.90 19.23
N THR A 474 -13.64 -9.39 20.48
CA THR A 474 -14.61 -8.92 21.48
C THR A 474 -14.49 -7.40 21.70
N ARG A 475 -13.26 -6.87 21.82
CA ARG A 475 -13.03 -5.43 22.01
C ARG A 475 -13.44 -4.60 20.80
N ALA A 476 -13.21 -5.08 19.58
CA ALA A 476 -13.70 -4.41 18.37
C ALA A 476 -15.25 -4.34 18.35
N LEU A 477 -15.92 -5.41 18.79
CA LEU A 477 -17.37 -5.45 18.90
C LEU A 477 -17.90 -4.50 19.98
N GLU A 478 -17.25 -4.45 21.13
CA GLU A 478 -17.58 -3.53 22.23
C GLU A 478 -17.39 -2.07 21.81
N ALA A 479 -16.29 -1.76 21.11
CA ALA A 479 -16.03 -0.40 20.61
C ALA A 479 -17.07 0.06 19.59
N LEU A 480 -17.48 -0.81 18.67
CA LEU A 480 -18.57 -0.51 17.72
C LEU A 480 -19.89 -0.20 18.45
N ARG A 481 -20.25 -1.00 19.47
CA ARG A 481 -21.46 -0.78 20.28
C ARG A 481 -21.39 0.47 21.15
N ALA A 482 -20.18 0.86 21.57
CA ALA A 482 -19.94 2.06 22.35
C ALA A 482 -19.85 3.33 21.49
N HIS A 483 -19.92 3.21 20.16
CA HIS A 483 -19.67 4.30 19.20
C HIS A 483 -18.30 4.98 19.40
N ASP A 484 -17.28 4.19 19.76
CA ASP A 484 -15.93 4.67 20.04
C ASP A 484 -14.97 4.32 18.88
N PRO A 485 -14.69 5.26 17.96
CA PRO A 485 -13.85 5.00 16.80
C PRO A 485 -12.37 4.79 17.17
N ASP A 486 -11.89 5.39 18.25
CA ASP A 486 -10.49 5.28 18.67
C ASP A 486 -10.22 3.90 19.28
N SER A 487 -11.11 3.45 20.17
CA SER A 487 -11.06 2.08 20.71
C SER A 487 -11.25 1.03 19.61
N TYR A 488 -12.06 1.32 18.59
CA TYR A 488 -12.25 0.42 17.45
C TYR A 488 -10.97 0.28 16.62
N ALA A 489 -10.32 1.39 16.29
CA ALA A 489 -9.05 1.38 15.57
C ALA A 489 -7.96 0.61 16.32
N ALA A 490 -7.82 0.86 17.63
CA ALA A 490 -6.87 0.14 18.48
C ALA A 490 -7.16 -1.37 18.50
N ALA A 491 -8.43 -1.77 18.57
CA ALA A 491 -8.81 -3.19 18.55
C ALA A 491 -8.47 -3.87 17.20
N LEU A 492 -8.60 -3.16 16.07
CA LEU A 492 -8.22 -3.69 14.76
C LEU A 492 -6.70 -3.84 14.61
N ASP A 493 -5.91 -2.91 15.13
CA ASP A 493 -4.44 -3.02 15.15
C ASP A 493 -3.99 -4.23 15.97
N GLU A 494 -4.59 -4.42 17.15
CA GLU A 494 -4.34 -5.60 17.97
C GLU A 494 -4.78 -6.90 17.29
N LEU A 495 -5.92 -6.90 16.59
CA LEU A 495 -6.38 -8.06 15.82
C LEU A 495 -5.42 -8.38 14.67
N ALA A 496 -4.87 -7.36 14.00
CA ALA A 496 -3.87 -7.53 12.95
C ALA A 496 -2.57 -8.14 13.50
N ALA A 497 -2.09 -7.65 14.65
CA ALA A 497 -0.95 -8.23 15.36
C ALA A 497 -1.23 -9.69 15.78
N ALA A 498 -2.41 -9.96 16.34
CA ALA A 498 -2.82 -11.31 16.73
C ALA A 498 -2.89 -12.26 15.54
N ARG A 499 -3.36 -11.79 14.37
CA ARG A 499 -3.40 -12.58 13.13
C ARG A 499 -1.99 -12.92 12.62
N PHE A 500 -1.09 -11.95 12.66
CA PHE A 500 0.31 -12.19 12.32
C PHE A 500 0.95 -13.26 13.23
N LEU A 501 0.75 -13.14 14.55
CA LEU A 501 1.24 -14.12 15.52
C LEU A 501 0.63 -15.51 15.30
N ALA A 502 -0.68 -15.60 15.08
CA ALA A 502 -1.37 -16.86 14.80
C ALA A 502 -0.86 -17.52 13.51
N ASN A 503 -0.65 -16.75 12.44
CA ASN A 503 -0.10 -17.25 11.19
C ASN A 503 1.33 -17.79 11.35
N GLN A 504 2.19 -17.07 12.08
CA GLN A 504 3.53 -17.54 12.39
C GLN A 504 3.54 -18.82 13.22
N GLU A 505 2.66 -18.94 14.22
CA GLU A 505 2.57 -20.14 15.05
C GLU A 505 2.05 -21.34 14.24
N ASN A 506 1.00 -21.14 13.44
CA ASN A 506 0.45 -22.18 12.58
C ASN A 506 1.49 -22.65 11.55
N ARG A 507 2.26 -21.73 10.98
CA ARG A 507 3.39 -22.04 10.09
C ARG A 507 4.51 -22.82 10.82
N CYS A 508 4.82 -22.43 12.05
CA CYS A 508 5.79 -23.14 12.88
C CYS A 508 5.36 -24.58 13.14
N VAL A 509 4.08 -24.79 13.48
CA VAL A 509 3.50 -26.12 13.69
C VAL A 509 3.55 -26.94 12.40
N GLU A 510 3.12 -26.39 11.27
CA GLU A 510 3.14 -27.06 9.97
C GLU A 510 4.55 -27.55 9.61
N LEU A 511 5.56 -26.68 9.72
CA LEU A 511 6.95 -27.00 9.42
C LEU A 511 7.53 -28.02 10.41
N LEU A 512 7.19 -27.92 11.70
CA LEU A 512 7.62 -28.88 12.70
C LEU A 512 7.01 -30.27 12.46
N GLU A 513 5.74 -30.36 12.06
CA GLU A 513 5.09 -31.63 11.68
C GLU A 513 5.70 -32.23 10.41
N ARG A 514 6.12 -31.41 9.45
CA ARG A 514 6.88 -31.86 8.28
C ARG A 514 8.24 -32.42 8.70
N MET A 515 8.98 -31.72 9.56
CA MET A 515 10.26 -32.22 10.10
C MET A 515 10.06 -33.53 10.88
N ARG A 516 8.99 -33.64 11.67
CA ARG A 516 8.72 -34.82 12.49
C ARG A 516 8.46 -36.09 11.65
N ARG A 517 7.88 -35.93 10.45
CA ARG A 517 7.68 -37.03 9.49
C ARG A 517 8.99 -37.54 8.90
N ASP A 518 9.95 -36.65 8.63
CA ASP A 518 11.23 -37.01 8.02
C ASP A 518 12.29 -37.44 9.05
N ALA A 519 12.40 -36.68 10.15
CA ALA A 519 13.44 -36.81 11.17
C ALA A 519 12.84 -36.54 12.58
N PRO A 520 12.12 -37.51 13.17
CA PRO A 520 11.36 -37.31 14.41
C PRO A 520 12.23 -36.86 15.59
N ARG A 521 13.42 -37.46 15.75
CA ARG A 521 14.37 -37.11 16.83
C ARG A 521 14.87 -35.67 16.73
N VAL A 522 15.09 -35.18 15.50
CA VAL A 522 15.52 -33.79 15.27
C VAL A 522 14.38 -32.83 15.57
N ALA A 523 13.15 -33.15 15.16
CA ALA A 523 11.98 -32.34 15.47
C ALA A 523 11.77 -32.20 16.98
N GLU A 524 11.89 -33.31 17.73
CA GLU A 524 11.82 -33.31 19.20
C GLU A 524 12.96 -32.49 19.82
N ALA A 525 14.19 -32.62 19.32
CA ALA A 525 15.34 -31.85 19.81
C ALA A 525 15.16 -30.35 19.57
N TRP A 526 14.68 -29.95 18.39
CA TRP A 526 14.45 -28.55 18.05
C TRP A 526 13.27 -27.95 18.84
N GLU A 527 12.20 -28.71 19.09
CA GLU A 527 11.07 -28.30 19.92
C GLU A 527 11.50 -28.10 21.39
N ALA A 528 12.31 -29.02 21.93
CA ALA A 528 12.90 -28.88 23.26
C ALA A 528 13.83 -27.66 23.35
N ALA A 529 14.73 -27.47 22.36
CA ALA A 529 15.62 -26.31 22.31
C ALA A 529 14.85 -24.98 22.25
N GLY A 530 13.76 -24.91 21.49
CA GLY A 530 12.88 -23.74 21.46
C GLY A 530 12.16 -23.47 22.78
N THR A 531 11.84 -24.51 23.53
CA THR A 531 11.24 -24.40 24.88
C THR A 531 12.25 -23.85 25.88
N GLU A 532 13.49 -24.34 25.82
CA GLU A 532 14.63 -23.92 26.64
C GLU A 532 15.26 -22.58 26.20
N ARG A 533 14.78 -21.99 25.09
CA ARG A 533 15.33 -20.77 24.45
C ARG A 533 16.82 -20.90 24.09
N SER A 534 17.22 -22.12 23.69
CA SER A 534 18.55 -22.43 23.17
C SER A 534 18.62 -22.22 21.66
N SER A 535 19.83 -21.98 21.14
CA SER A 535 20.10 -21.88 19.69
C SER A 535 20.44 -23.22 19.03
N ALA A 536 20.31 -24.33 19.75
CA ALA A 536 20.75 -25.67 19.34
C ALA A 536 19.82 -26.32 18.29
N TYR A 537 19.77 -25.73 17.10
CA TYR A 537 19.00 -26.25 15.95
C TYR A 537 19.91 -26.86 14.87
N GLY A 538 21.01 -27.48 15.29
CA GLY A 538 21.96 -28.13 14.39
C GLY A 538 21.53 -29.53 14.02
N ILE A 539 22.20 -30.09 13.01
CA ILE A 539 22.00 -31.47 12.54
C ILE A 539 23.38 -32.07 12.28
N ALA A 540 23.58 -33.32 12.67
CA ALA A 540 24.77 -34.10 12.33
C ALA A 540 24.38 -35.24 11.38
N TRP A 541 24.95 -35.26 10.18
CA TRP A 541 24.71 -36.31 9.18
C TRP A 541 25.98 -37.15 9.01
N PHE A 542 25.91 -38.43 9.38
CA PHE A 542 27.03 -39.36 9.27
C PHE A 542 27.00 -40.04 7.91
N VAL A 543 28.04 -39.82 7.10
CA VAL A 543 28.11 -40.32 5.73
C VAL A 543 29.55 -40.66 5.34
N GLU A 544 29.75 -41.83 4.76
CA GLU A 544 31.06 -42.23 4.23
C GLU A 544 31.53 -41.28 3.11
N ALA A 545 32.82 -41.00 3.06
CA ALA A 545 33.38 -40.01 2.14
C ALA A 545 33.11 -40.37 0.67
N ASP A 546 33.19 -41.65 0.31
CA ASP A 546 32.87 -42.13 -1.05
C ASP A 546 31.40 -41.92 -1.39
N ARG A 547 30.50 -42.16 -0.44
CA ARG A 547 29.05 -41.95 -0.62
C ARG A 547 28.73 -40.46 -0.77
N LEU A 548 29.38 -39.60 0.02
CA LEU A 548 29.22 -38.15 -0.05
C LEU A 548 29.74 -37.58 -1.38
N MET A 549 30.91 -38.04 -1.87
CA MET A 549 31.43 -37.64 -3.18
C MET A 549 30.56 -38.16 -4.33
N SER A 550 30.03 -39.38 -4.21
CA SER A 550 29.15 -39.96 -5.25
C SER A 550 27.81 -39.25 -5.37
N ALA A 551 27.33 -38.64 -4.28
CA ALA A 551 26.05 -37.95 -4.22
C ALA A 551 26.18 -36.64 -3.42
N LEU A 552 26.86 -35.65 -4.00
CA LEU A 552 27.03 -34.33 -3.38
C LEU A 552 25.66 -33.70 -3.08
N PRO A 553 25.44 -33.17 -1.86
CA PRO A 553 24.18 -32.56 -1.49
C PRO A 553 23.93 -31.28 -2.32
N GLY A 554 22.65 -30.88 -2.40
CA GLY A 554 22.27 -29.61 -3.02
C GLY A 554 22.83 -28.41 -2.24
N GLU A 555 22.83 -27.25 -2.89
CA GLU A 555 23.30 -26.00 -2.28
C GLU A 555 22.61 -25.69 -0.94
N ASP A 556 23.34 -25.04 -0.04
CA ASP A 556 22.84 -24.65 1.29
C ASP A 556 22.24 -25.82 2.08
N SER A 557 22.60 -27.08 1.79
CA SER A 557 22.13 -28.25 2.56
C SER A 557 23.03 -28.57 3.75
N VAL A 558 24.32 -28.30 3.63
CA VAL A 558 25.35 -28.59 4.64
C VAL A 558 26.21 -27.34 4.84
N ASP A 559 26.48 -27.00 6.11
CA ASP A 559 27.25 -25.81 6.48
C ASP A 559 28.74 -26.13 6.70
N VAL A 560 29.05 -27.34 7.16
CA VAL A 560 30.41 -27.81 7.50
C VAL A 560 30.56 -29.27 7.12
N VAL A 561 31.67 -29.62 6.45
CA VAL A 561 32.15 -31.01 6.37
C VAL A 561 33.22 -31.22 7.45
N LEU A 562 33.02 -32.20 8.32
CA LEU A 562 33.98 -32.65 9.32
C LEU A 562 34.58 -33.98 8.86
N LEU A 563 35.82 -33.95 8.39
CA LEU A 563 36.51 -35.07 7.75
C LEU A 563 37.47 -35.75 8.74
N LEU A 564 37.14 -36.97 9.16
CA LEU A 564 37.96 -37.82 10.03
C LEU A 564 39.09 -38.50 9.24
N GLY A 565 40.16 -38.88 9.94
CA GLY A 565 41.28 -39.62 9.34
C GLY A 565 42.07 -38.82 8.29
N ALA A 566 42.06 -37.48 8.35
CA ALA A 566 42.52 -36.64 7.25
C ALA A 566 44.00 -36.79 6.88
N ALA A 567 44.82 -37.34 7.77
CA ALA A 567 46.26 -37.52 7.58
C ALA A 567 46.63 -38.53 6.49
N GLU A 568 45.76 -39.50 6.22
CA GLU A 568 45.99 -40.58 5.26
C GLU A 568 45.24 -40.35 3.93
N LEU A 569 44.50 -39.25 3.82
CA LEU A 569 43.63 -38.97 2.68
C LEU A 569 44.36 -38.28 1.52
N GLY A 570 44.05 -38.75 0.31
CA GLY A 570 44.50 -38.17 -0.94
C GLY A 570 43.86 -36.81 -1.24
N VAL A 571 44.45 -36.11 -2.22
CA VAL A 571 44.02 -34.77 -2.67
C VAL A 571 42.60 -34.77 -3.26
N ASP A 572 42.14 -35.90 -3.79
CA ASP A 572 40.78 -36.09 -4.33
C ASP A 572 39.69 -35.77 -3.31
N ARG A 573 39.97 -36.00 -2.02
CA ARG A 573 39.03 -35.71 -0.92
C ARG A 573 38.76 -34.22 -0.73
N LEU A 574 39.54 -33.33 -1.33
CA LEU A 574 39.23 -31.89 -1.36
C LEU A 574 37.99 -31.57 -2.20
N LEU A 575 37.54 -32.47 -3.08
CA LEU A 575 36.26 -32.32 -3.78
C LEU A 575 35.07 -32.24 -2.80
N LEU A 576 35.22 -32.73 -1.57
CA LEU A 576 34.22 -32.56 -0.49
C LEU A 576 33.98 -31.09 -0.11
N THR A 577 34.89 -30.17 -0.44
CA THR A 577 34.64 -28.71 -0.30
C THR A 577 33.51 -28.20 -1.21
N ALA A 578 33.06 -29.01 -2.18
CA ALA A 578 31.85 -28.72 -2.93
C ALA A 578 30.56 -28.99 -2.14
N ALA A 579 30.59 -29.87 -1.14
CA ALA A 579 29.41 -30.23 -0.35
C ALA A 579 29.03 -29.16 0.68
N ALA A 580 29.99 -28.37 1.16
CA ALA A 580 29.78 -27.32 2.17
C ALA A 580 30.74 -26.14 1.99
N PRO A 581 30.37 -24.93 2.44
CA PRO A 581 31.25 -23.77 2.39
C PRO A 581 32.46 -23.86 3.33
N ARG A 582 32.50 -24.84 4.24
CA ARG A 582 33.56 -25.01 5.24
C ARG A 582 33.99 -26.46 5.36
N LEU A 583 35.29 -26.69 5.50
CA LEU A 583 35.91 -28.01 5.71
C LEU A 583 36.79 -27.98 6.96
N ALA A 584 36.52 -28.90 7.89
CA ALA A 584 37.36 -29.18 9.04
C ALA A 584 37.99 -30.57 8.90
N ALA A 585 39.31 -30.63 8.79
CA ALA A 585 40.08 -31.86 8.68
C ALA A 585 40.61 -32.28 10.05
N VAL A 586 40.26 -33.47 10.51
CA VAL A 586 40.63 -34.00 11.83
C VAL A 586 41.84 -34.90 11.71
N VAL A 587 42.84 -34.65 12.56
CA VAL A 587 44.05 -35.47 12.70
C VAL A 587 44.10 -36.04 14.10
N ALA A 588 44.11 -37.37 14.19
CA ALA A 588 44.17 -38.07 15.47
C ALA A 588 45.55 -37.91 16.14
N PRO A 589 45.63 -38.01 17.48
CA PRO A 589 46.89 -37.82 18.20
C PRO A 589 47.98 -38.79 17.76
N GLY A 590 49.18 -38.27 17.51
CA GLY A 590 50.35 -39.08 17.16
C GLY A 590 50.38 -39.59 15.71
N VAL A 591 49.36 -39.29 14.89
CA VAL A 591 49.35 -39.63 13.47
C VAL A 591 50.14 -38.59 12.68
N ARG A 592 51.10 -39.05 11.87
CA ARG A 592 51.85 -38.20 10.94
C ARG A 592 51.30 -38.37 9.53
N GLY A 593 51.30 -37.28 8.75
CA GLY A 593 50.82 -37.31 7.38
C GLY A 593 51.60 -38.29 6.50
N ALA A 594 50.90 -38.95 5.57
CA ALA A 594 51.49 -39.89 4.63
C ALA A 594 52.55 -39.23 3.72
N GLU A 595 53.55 -40.01 3.28
CA GLU A 595 54.54 -39.55 2.29
C GLU A 595 53.89 -39.39 0.90
N GLY A 596 53.67 -38.15 0.47
CA GLY A 596 53.09 -37.83 -0.85
C GLY A 596 52.21 -36.57 -0.88
N PRO A 597 51.53 -36.27 -2.00
CA PRO A 597 50.53 -35.21 -2.05
C PRO A 597 49.29 -35.64 -1.26
N THR A 598 49.11 -35.04 -0.08
CA THR A 598 47.98 -35.31 0.82
C THR A 598 47.03 -34.13 0.92
N LEU A 599 45.78 -34.41 1.32
CA LEU A 599 44.78 -33.37 1.61
C LEU A 599 45.29 -32.36 2.65
N LEU A 600 45.93 -32.82 3.72
CA LEU A 600 46.50 -31.93 4.74
C LEU A 600 47.61 -31.03 4.19
N GLY A 601 48.47 -31.55 3.30
CA GLY A 601 49.51 -30.76 2.65
C GLY A 601 48.93 -29.61 1.84
N VAL A 602 47.84 -29.85 1.10
CA VAL A 602 47.15 -28.82 0.33
C VAL A 602 46.41 -27.84 1.24
N MET A 603 45.74 -28.30 2.30
CA MET A 603 45.08 -27.41 3.27
C MET A 603 46.06 -26.47 3.96
N ARG A 604 47.24 -26.97 4.37
CA ARG A 604 48.31 -26.14 4.93
C ARG A 604 48.82 -25.11 3.91
N ARG A 605 48.98 -25.50 2.64
CA ARG A 605 49.33 -24.57 1.55
C ARG A 605 48.24 -23.52 1.32
N ALA A 606 46.98 -23.88 1.48
CA ALA A 606 45.83 -22.96 1.44
C ALA A 606 45.69 -22.11 2.72
N SER A 607 46.71 -22.09 3.60
CA SER A 607 46.71 -21.34 4.86
C SER A 607 45.52 -21.67 5.78
N ALA A 608 45.11 -22.94 5.81
CA ALA A 608 44.08 -23.40 6.73
C ALA A 608 44.48 -23.11 8.20
N LEU A 609 43.50 -22.72 9.01
CA LEU A 609 43.71 -22.44 10.43
C LEU A 609 43.95 -23.77 11.16
N VAL A 610 45.05 -23.89 11.91
CA VAL A 610 45.35 -25.07 12.72
C VAL A 610 44.93 -24.82 14.17
N VAL A 611 44.01 -25.64 14.68
CA VAL A 611 43.56 -25.67 16.07
C VAL A 611 44.08 -26.96 16.70
N SER A 612 44.81 -26.85 17.81
CA SER A 612 45.40 -28.00 18.50
C SER A 612 44.45 -28.53 19.58
N GLY A 613 44.31 -29.86 19.67
CA GLY A 613 43.42 -30.55 20.61
C GLY A 613 43.98 -30.66 22.03
N ARG A 614 45.31 -30.48 22.21
CA ARG A 614 45.94 -30.44 23.53
C ARG A 614 46.04 -29.02 24.08
N ILE A 615 45.32 -28.78 25.17
CA ILE A 615 45.78 -27.86 26.21
C ILE A 615 46.94 -28.59 26.91
N GLU A 616 48.17 -28.15 26.71
CA GLU A 616 49.28 -28.61 27.56
C GLU A 616 48.90 -28.41 29.04
N PRO A 617 49.16 -29.37 29.94
CA PRO A 617 49.05 -29.07 31.37
C PRO A 617 50.04 -27.95 31.65
N ALA A 618 49.54 -26.82 32.15
CA ALA A 618 50.38 -25.73 32.62
C ALA A 618 51.46 -26.29 33.56
N GLY A 619 52.70 -26.39 33.06
CA GLY A 619 53.89 -26.67 33.86
C GLY A 619 54.10 -25.55 34.89
N PRO A 620 54.82 -25.83 35.98
CA PRO A 620 54.51 -25.31 37.29
C PRO A 620 54.66 -23.78 37.39
N THR A 621 53.67 -23.20 38.08
CA THR A 621 53.60 -21.82 38.53
C THR A 621 54.94 -21.29 39.06
N ALA A 622 55.51 -20.32 38.34
CA ALA A 622 56.31 -19.28 38.96
C ALA A 622 55.36 -18.14 39.37
N GLN A 623 54.92 -18.16 40.63
CA GLN A 623 54.96 -17.04 41.59
C GLN A 623 55.33 -15.66 40.96
N VAL A 624 54.67 -14.49 41.12
CA VAL A 624 53.80 -13.78 42.10
C VAL A 624 53.34 -12.50 41.31
N VAL A 625 52.20 -11.81 41.50
CA VAL A 625 51.81 -10.90 42.61
C VAL A 625 50.33 -10.54 42.45
N HIS A 626 49.55 -10.73 43.51
CA HIS A 626 48.22 -10.15 43.68
C HIS A 626 48.32 -8.64 43.97
N LEU A 627 47.67 -7.81 43.16
CA LEU A 627 47.35 -6.43 43.54
C LEU A 627 45.92 -6.40 44.08
N SER A 628 45.82 -6.25 45.39
CA SER A 628 44.56 -6.10 46.12
C SER A 628 43.94 -4.72 45.88
N ALA A 629 42.63 -4.72 45.64
CA ALA A 629 41.80 -3.53 45.71
C ALA A 629 41.42 -3.27 47.17
N ALA A 630 42.14 -2.37 47.86
CA ALA A 630 41.66 -1.63 49.04
C ALA A 630 42.70 -0.59 49.49
N SER A 631 42.56 0.66 49.05
CA SER A 631 43.05 1.85 49.78
C SER A 631 42.61 3.13 49.08
N ARG A 632 41.33 3.48 49.22
CA ARG A 632 40.88 4.87 49.02
C ARG A 632 39.68 5.18 49.92
N ALA A 633 39.95 5.21 51.23
CA ALA A 633 39.11 5.93 52.19
C ALA A 633 39.95 6.27 53.44
N ARG A 634 39.93 7.57 53.80
CA ARG A 634 40.37 8.22 55.05
C ARG A 634 41.80 8.81 55.06
N GLN A 635 41.86 10.08 54.68
CA GLN A 635 42.22 11.21 55.55
C GLN A 635 41.82 12.49 54.79
N ALA A 636 40.56 12.94 54.84
CA ALA A 636 39.90 13.62 55.96
C ALA A 636 40.61 14.93 56.38
N SER A 637 39.99 16.03 55.93
CA SER A 637 39.74 17.23 56.74
C SER A 637 40.88 18.21 57.01
N GLY A 638 40.72 19.43 56.51
CA GLY A 638 40.98 20.60 57.33
C GLY A 638 41.64 21.79 56.64
N SER A 639 40.80 22.78 56.33
CA SER A 639 40.99 24.20 56.71
C SER A 639 41.07 25.19 55.54
N ALA A 640 40.01 25.99 55.49
CA ALA A 640 39.91 27.27 54.83
C ALA A 640 40.92 28.30 55.33
N ARG A 641 41.24 29.27 54.46
CA ARG A 641 41.40 30.73 54.69
C ARG A 641 41.50 31.39 53.30
N GLN A 642 40.41 32.04 52.85
CA GLN A 642 40.18 33.49 52.91
C GLN A 642 41.09 34.30 51.97
N ASP A 643 40.48 34.79 50.87
CA ASP A 643 40.39 36.19 50.38
C ASP A 643 41.45 37.21 50.84
N PRO A 644 41.82 38.23 50.00
CA PRO A 644 40.84 39.05 49.25
C PRO A 644 41.26 39.60 47.87
N ALA A 645 40.26 39.93 47.04
CA ALA A 645 40.02 41.23 46.38
C ALA A 645 38.79 41.16 45.47
#